data_AF-A0A539E3U0-F1
#
_entry.id   AF-A0A539E3U0-F1
#
_cell.length_a   1.000
_cell.length_b   1.000
_cell.length_c   1.000
_cell.angle_alpha   90.00
_cell.angle_beta   90.00
_cell.angle_gamma   90.00
#
_symmetry.space_group_name_H-M   'P 1'
#
loop_
_entity.id
_entity.type
_entity.pdbx_description
1 polymer ?
#
loop_
_entity_poly.entity_id
_entity_poly.type
_entity_poly.pdbx_seq_one_letter_code
_entity_poly.pdbx_strand_id
1 'polypeptide(L)'
;MAEQPLHRTPPTAPRHDAVADRTAARHALRAAHAAGRRPAVIHLDIDRLHEINAAWGQRTGDCLLELIGVRLAEALPSSAMVTAPQGGAFLVVLADESCEGSRASAEVLCAIVSKPVVIEGRSVTVTACAGLACDDGSEGDLDLIEQAFLACRRAKAAGPGTIAAYDDSLEVKVERRRRRADDLRRAIADGQLRLVVQPEVDLRDGQVEGVEALVRWQHPTEGLLAPASFLADVEALGLMIDLGTWVLDESIMLASRWRTTRNGAPMRVWVNLAAQQLVDGERVLDRITSALELDLIEPQSIGFEVTESSLLEDLPNAVGTLSALRALGIEIALDDFGTGYSSLTYLRELPVTAVKIDRKFVAGIGGSLADEAIVEAVIDLAHALGLRVVAEGIEDVAHVDALMRLGADHAQGYHFGMPATPAEVEPLLKLPWCGADPPGPLLSSIDRRADELPGFGSPRARLLLAAFDSVHDAVVVTAAHGGATGAPIVYVNAAFESETGFAAIDVVGNTVEMLLPDEPDPSVMEWFEEVHEARSGATMEMAVARADGSLYLCETTLSPIIDERGVHTHWLHVRRDLTQRRAAEGDRARFEGLIEQTKAFVFLADANGALLYMNAALRAVLGLGGDDRLVDVSARSIFAAEESERIDREVVPALREHRRWSGDGTLVDTTTGARTEVVSDIQLVDDPLHPGVQLIASVSRDVSEVKSLERAERRRRELGSFAALVASRALDVGHDEFFDHIDRLLGEFGSLLGADRVYVDRIDIDSGVIEPLGGWSSARYPAVAEPVSLSIDKVPRWIERLREGGVIVGSPLLGRSPWAGELAAAYQFNPSTARLTASLRVGGELVGALGLASVEAEHIWSSDEIDAVQSVGDILANLLARRSAAEALRTSEATLGAMLANVGELLFVLDRKGIVRYVNARVEAVLGRPPRALIGRPFAVLVDRADRATAFEAFRRTTLGEVPPSLELRLVCRDGRVVWFDVETQGVFDPVVGGYTVSLRDDSLRHEQQLLAERRTAFDAVASALSRWALAVPTDDIVPQLGNQLESLGRG
;
A
#
# COMPACT_ATOMS: atom_id res chain seq x y z
N MET A 1 34.00 46.88 18.64
CA MET A 1 33.55 46.23 19.88
C MET A 1 33.91 44.76 19.76
N ALA A 2 34.62 44.21 20.75
CA ALA A 2 35.19 42.86 20.69
C ALA A 2 34.11 41.79 20.49
N GLU A 3 34.34 40.86 19.56
CA GLU A 3 33.52 39.67 19.32
C GLU A 3 33.46 38.82 20.61
N GLN A 4 32.26 38.66 21.18
CA GLN A 4 32.03 37.64 22.20
C GLN A 4 31.93 36.28 21.50
N PRO A 5 32.68 35.26 21.92
CA PRO A 5 32.55 33.91 21.36
C PRO A 5 31.15 33.36 21.66
N LEU A 6 30.50 32.81 20.63
CA LEU A 6 29.25 32.04 20.76
C LEU A 6 29.49 30.90 21.78
N HIS A 7 28.69 30.86 22.84
CA HIS A 7 28.84 29.89 23.93
C HIS A 7 28.76 28.44 23.40
N ARG A 8 29.87 27.69 23.47
CA ARG A 8 29.92 26.23 23.31
C ARG A 8 29.71 25.57 24.67
N THR A 9 28.47 25.31 25.05
CA THR A 9 28.19 24.40 26.17
C THR A 9 27.59 23.13 25.56
N PRO A 10 28.23 21.95 25.67
CA PRO A 10 27.63 20.73 25.17
C PRO A 10 26.30 20.52 25.91
N PRO A 11 25.17 20.36 25.21
CA PRO A 11 23.89 20.17 25.86
C PRO A 11 23.93 18.88 26.68
N THR A 12 23.90 19.00 28.01
CA THR A 12 23.78 17.86 28.92
C THR A 12 22.37 17.86 29.48
N ALA A 13 21.52 16.92 29.05
CA ALA A 13 20.17 16.77 29.61
C ALA A 13 20.25 15.90 30.88
N PRO A 14 19.62 16.31 32.00
CA PRO A 14 18.33 17.02 32.02
C PRO A 14 18.38 18.37 32.79
N ARG A 15 19.27 19.30 32.43
CA ARG A 15 19.36 20.62 33.09
C ARG A 15 19.36 21.86 32.20
N HIS A 16 19.08 21.73 30.91
CA HIS A 16 18.95 22.92 30.04
C HIS A 16 17.52 23.46 30.04
N ASP A 17 17.40 24.75 30.35
CA ASP A 17 16.17 25.51 30.18
C ASP A 17 15.95 25.74 28.68
N ALA A 18 14.94 25.08 28.13
CA ALA A 18 14.54 25.20 26.73
C ALA A 18 14.37 26.64 26.24
N VAL A 19 13.93 27.51 27.15
CA VAL A 19 13.76 28.94 26.87
C VAL A 19 15.13 29.60 26.72
N ALA A 20 16.10 29.26 27.57
CA ALA A 20 17.46 29.76 27.49
C ALA A 20 18.17 29.28 26.20
N ASP A 21 18.01 28.01 25.84
CA ASP A 21 18.63 27.41 24.64
C ASP A 21 18.08 28.02 23.34
N ARG A 22 16.75 28.20 23.22
CA ARG A 22 16.16 28.93 22.08
C ARG A 22 16.54 30.41 22.07
N THR A 23 16.72 31.01 23.25
CA THR A 23 17.17 32.41 23.35
C THR A 23 18.61 32.56 22.89
N ALA A 24 19.49 31.62 23.22
CA ALA A 24 20.86 31.59 22.74
C ALA A 24 20.90 31.45 21.20
N ALA A 25 20.12 30.52 20.63
CA ALA A 25 19.94 30.36 19.19
C ALA A 25 19.51 31.65 18.48
N ARG A 26 18.49 32.33 19.01
CA ARG A 26 18.03 33.63 18.47
C ARG A 26 19.10 34.72 18.59
N HIS A 27 19.88 34.74 19.66
CA HIS A 27 20.97 35.70 19.81
C HIS A 27 22.08 35.47 18.78
N ALA A 28 22.42 34.20 18.49
CA ALA A 28 23.40 33.85 17.47
C ALA A 28 22.95 34.25 16.06
N LEU A 29 21.68 34.02 15.71
CA LEU A 29 21.10 34.45 14.44
C LEU A 29 21.16 35.98 14.28
N ARG A 30 20.73 36.73 15.30
CA ARG A 30 20.82 38.20 15.31
C ARG A 30 22.25 38.72 15.17
N ALA A 31 23.21 38.05 15.80
CA ALA A 31 24.63 38.40 15.69
C ALA A 31 25.17 38.15 14.27
N ALA A 32 24.78 37.05 13.62
CA ALA A 32 25.14 36.74 12.24
C ALA A 32 24.54 37.77 11.26
N HIS A 33 23.26 38.13 11.44
CA HIS A 33 22.61 39.19 10.66
C HIS A 33 23.26 40.55 10.84
N ALA A 34 23.56 40.94 12.09
CA ALA A 34 24.24 42.21 12.36
C ALA A 34 25.66 42.27 11.76
N ALA A 35 26.28 41.12 11.52
CA ALA A 35 27.57 40.98 10.83
C ALA A 35 27.44 40.88 9.29
N GLY A 36 26.22 40.96 8.74
CA GLY A 36 25.96 40.88 7.30
C GLY A 36 26.13 39.48 6.70
N ARG A 37 26.10 38.42 7.52
CA ARG A 37 26.21 37.02 7.10
C ARG A 37 24.85 36.40 6.82
N ARG A 38 24.82 35.27 6.12
CA ARG A 38 23.59 34.51 5.82
C ARG A 38 23.54 33.25 6.67
N PRO A 39 22.86 33.27 7.82
CA PRO A 39 22.82 32.12 8.69
C PRO A 39 21.88 31.02 8.18
N ALA A 40 22.19 29.78 8.57
CA ALA A 40 21.33 28.62 8.39
C ALA A 40 21.04 27.94 9.73
N VAL A 41 19.90 27.27 9.83
CA VAL A 41 19.45 26.53 11.00
C VAL A 41 19.13 25.10 10.62
N ILE A 42 19.62 24.16 11.42
CA ILE A 42 19.34 22.72 11.30
C ILE A 42 18.65 22.25 12.58
N HIS A 43 17.46 21.70 12.45
CA HIS A 43 16.75 21.02 13.54
C HIS A 43 16.90 19.51 13.37
N LEU A 44 17.59 18.86 14.30
CA LEU A 44 17.83 17.41 14.33
C LEU A 44 16.96 16.77 15.41
N ASP A 45 16.36 15.62 15.11
CA ASP A 45 15.51 14.92 16.06
C ASP A 45 15.77 13.41 16.00
N ILE A 46 16.07 12.82 17.17
CA ILE A 46 16.48 11.42 17.29
C ILE A 46 15.28 10.48 17.09
N ASP A 47 15.38 9.60 16.10
CA ASP A 47 14.31 8.66 15.78
C ASP A 47 14.15 7.60 16.88
N ARG A 48 12.89 7.29 17.21
CA ARG A 48 12.49 6.20 18.13
C ARG A 48 13.14 6.24 19.52
N LEU A 49 13.54 7.43 20.00
CA LEU A 49 14.09 7.59 21.36
C LEU A 49 13.14 7.07 22.45
N HIS A 50 11.81 7.18 22.23
CA HIS A 50 10.80 6.67 23.16
C HIS A 50 10.83 5.14 23.29
N GLU A 51 11.12 4.39 22.22
CA GLU A 51 11.27 2.92 22.27
C GLU A 51 12.50 2.54 23.09
N ILE A 52 13.59 3.29 22.95
CA ILE A 52 14.82 3.10 23.75
C ILE A 52 14.54 3.39 25.22
N ASN A 53 13.82 4.45 25.52
CA ASN A 53 13.40 4.79 26.89
C ASN A 53 12.46 3.73 27.49
N ALA A 54 11.55 3.18 26.70
CA ALA A 54 10.63 2.13 27.13
C ALA A 54 11.36 0.80 27.36
N ALA A 55 12.30 0.44 26.49
CA ALA A 55 13.02 -0.82 26.55
C ALA A 55 14.09 -0.84 27.65
N TRP A 56 14.86 0.25 27.80
CA TRP A 56 16.07 0.27 28.63
C TRP A 56 16.07 1.36 29.72
N GLY A 57 14.98 2.13 29.82
CA GLY A 57 14.78 3.14 30.85
C GLY A 57 15.26 4.53 30.45
N GLN A 58 14.64 5.54 31.04
CA GLN A 58 14.87 6.95 30.72
C GLN A 58 16.34 7.39 30.90
N ARG A 59 17.06 6.80 31.86
CA ARG A 59 18.47 7.08 32.09
C ARG A 59 19.37 6.71 30.91
N THR A 60 19.02 5.64 30.18
CA THR A 60 19.77 5.20 28.99
C THR A 60 19.54 6.15 27.82
N GLY A 61 18.31 6.65 27.63
CA GLY A 61 18.04 7.69 26.64
C GLY A 61 18.70 9.02 26.99
N ASP A 62 18.73 9.42 28.26
CA ASP A 62 19.44 10.63 28.70
C ASP A 62 20.94 10.51 28.38
N CYS A 63 21.58 9.38 28.72
CA CYS A 63 22.99 9.14 28.36
C CYS A 63 23.22 9.11 26.84
N LEU A 64 22.27 8.59 26.07
CA LEU A 64 22.33 8.60 24.61
C LEU A 64 22.31 10.04 24.08
N LEU A 65 21.40 10.88 24.58
CA LEU A 65 21.28 12.28 24.19
C LEU A 65 22.51 13.10 24.59
N GLU A 66 23.03 12.93 25.82
CA GLU A 66 24.26 13.60 26.24
C GLU A 66 25.42 13.28 25.29
N LEU A 67 25.57 12.02 24.91
CA LEU A 67 26.68 11.58 24.06
C LEU A 67 26.52 12.04 22.60
N ILE A 68 25.28 12.08 22.10
CA ILE A 68 24.99 12.66 20.79
C ILE A 68 25.22 14.16 20.79
N GLY A 69 24.81 14.89 21.84
CA GLY A 69 25.03 16.32 21.96
C GLY A 69 26.51 16.70 21.94
N VAL A 70 27.34 15.90 22.60
CA VAL A 70 28.81 16.01 22.57
C VAL A 70 29.36 15.78 21.16
N ARG A 71 28.94 14.70 20.48
CA ARG A 71 29.34 14.41 19.09
C ARG A 71 28.98 15.52 18.11
N LEU A 72 27.78 16.09 18.25
CA LEU A 72 27.32 17.19 17.41
C LEU A 72 28.13 18.45 17.67
N ALA A 73 28.41 18.79 18.93
CA ALA A 73 29.20 19.98 19.29
C ALA A 73 30.65 19.93 18.75
N GLU A 74 31.23 18.73 18.66
CA GLU A 74 32.59 18.52 18.14
C GLU A 74 32.69 18.59 16.62
N ALA A 75 31.65 18.12 15.94
CA ALA A 75 31.59 18.09 14.49
C ALA A 75 31.38 19.47 13.86
N LEU A 76 30.87 20.42 14.64
CA LEU A 76 30.49 21.74 14.17
C LEU A 76 31.68 22.72 14.22
N PRO A 77 31.81 23.61 13.21
CA PRO A 77 32.85 24.64 13.19
C PRO A 77 32.69 25.64 14.34
N SER A 78 33.73 26.45 14.62
CA SER A 78 33.70 27.45 15.70
C SER A 78 32.71 28.60 15.45
N SER A 79 32.32 28.80 14.19
CA SER A 79 31.26 29.71 13.74
C SER A 79 29.85 29.14 13.93
N ALA A 80 29.72 27.85 14.28
CA ALA A 80 28.46 27.19 14.47
C ALA A 80 28.16 26.96 15.97
N MET A 81 26.88 26.88 16.29
CA MET A 81 26.38 26.67 17.64
C MET A 81 25.39 25.51 17.65
N VAL A 82 25.39 24.71 18.71
CA VAL A 82 24.41 23.64 18.94
C VAL A 82 23.77 23.81 20.32
N THR A 83 22.47 23.57 20.41
CA THR A 83 21.66 23.60 21.63
C THR A 83 20.73 22.40 21.67
N ALA A 84 20.17 22.03 22.83
CA ALA A 84 19.20 20.93 22.94
C ALA A 84 17.91 21.41 23.60
N PRO A 85 17.00 22.01 22.83
CA PRO A 85 15.87 22.73 23.38
C PRO A 85 14.88 21.85 24.15
N GLN A 86 14.70 20.55 23.83
CA GLN A 86 13.97 19.55 24.63
C GLN A 86 13.81 18.21 23.86
N GLY A 87 13.45 17.12 24.57
CA GLY A 87 12.71 16.00 23.97
C GLY A 87 13.44 15.12 22.95
N GLY A 88 14.78 15.09 22.97
CA GLY A 88 15.56 14.35 21.99
C GLY A 88 15.86 15.11 20.69
N ALA A 89 15.70 16.43 20.71
CA ALA A 89 16.04 17.30 19.59
C ALA A 89 17.29 18.14 19.86
N PHE A 90 18.04 18.44 18.78
CA PHE A 90 19.17 19.36 18.76
C PHE A 90 18.91 20.46 17.72
N LEU A 91 19.29 21.69 18.07
CA LEU A 91 19.19 22.83 17.19
C LEU A 91 20.59 23.37 16.89
N VAL A 92 20.96 23.39 15.63
CA VAL A 92 22.25 23.85 15.13
C VAL A 92 22.07 25.16 14.37
N VAL A 93 22.87 26.16 14.68
CA VAL A 93 22.93 27.45 13.97
C VAL A 93 24.29 27.58 13.30
N LEU A 94 24.30 27.70 11.98
CA LEU A 94 25.48 27.96 11.16
C LEU A 94 25.50 29.46 10.82
N ALA A 95 26.54 30.19 11.22
CA ALA A 95 26.54 31.66 11.13
C ALA A 95 26.71 32.22 9.72
N ASP A 96 27.19 31.43 8.75
CA ASP A 96 27.38 31.86 7.35
C ASP A 96 27.42 30.62 6.44
N GLU A 97 26.27 30.21 5.90
CA GLU A 97 26.14 28.97 5.13
C GLU A 97 25.06 29.11 4.05
N SER A 98 25.31 28.57 2.86
CA SER A 98 24.31 28.51 1.80
C SER A 98 23.27 27.41 2.07
N CYS A 99 22.12 27.45 1.39
CA CYS A 99 21.14 26.35 1.45
C CYS A 99 21.77 24.99 1.13
N GLU A 100 22.61 24.95 0.11
CA GLU A 100 23.28 23.72 -0.32
C GLU A 100 24.34 23.24 0.70
N GLY A 101 25.12 24.17 1.27
CA GLY A 101 26.09 23.87 2.32
C GLY A 101 25.44 23.42 3.64
N SER A 102 24.27 23.97 3.97
CA SER A 102 23.49 23.54 5.14
C SER A 102 23.00 22.10 4.99
N ARG A 103 22.60 21.70 3.77
CA ARG A 103 22.14 20.34 3.48
C ARG A 103 23.27 19.33 3.65
N ALA A 104 24.44 19.62 3.08
CA ALA A 104 25.64 18.80 3.29
C ALA A 104 25.99 18.70 4.78
N SER A 105 25.85 19.80 5.52
CA SER A 105 26.05 19.81 6.97
C SER A 105 25.04 18.93 7.71
N ALA A 106 23.75 18.94 7.35
CA ALA A 106 22.77 18.03 7.94
C ALA A 106 23.05 16.56 7.62
N GLU A 107 23.47 16.23 6.40
CA GLU A 107 23.86 14.86 6.02
C GLU A 107 25.01 14.36 6.88
N VAL A 108 26.03 15.20 7.09
CA VAL A 108 27.16 14.91 7.98
C VAL A 108 26.70 14.72 9.43
N LEU A 109 25.83 15.61 9.94
CA LEU A 109 25.34 15.52 11.32
C LEU A 109 24.46 14.27 11.54
N CYS A 110 23.59 13.91 10.60
CA CYS A 110 22.79 12.68 10.66
C CYS A 110 23.68 11.42 10.61
N ALA A 111 24.73 11.42 9.79
CA ALA A 111 25.71 10.34 9.75
C ALA A 111 26.47 10.21 11.09
N ILE A 112 26.77 11.33 11.75
CA ILE A 112 27.42 11.35 13.07
C ILE A 112 26.51 10.81 14.17
N VAL A 113 25.23 11.18 14.14
CA VAL A 113 24.21 10.60 15.04
C VAL A 113 24.11 9.09 14.86
N SER A 114 24.16 8.61 13.61
CA SER A 114 23.99 7.20 13.26
C SER A 114 25.14 6.28 13.67
N LYS A 115 26.26 6.84 14.12
CA LYS A 115 27.38 6.04 14.62
C LYS A 115 26.96 5.29 15.90
N PRO A 116 27.24 3.99 16.04
CA PRO A 116 26.92 3.24 17.26
C PRO A 116 27.48 3.89 18.53
N VAL A 117 26.69 3.88 19.60
CA VAL A 117 27.07 4.35 20.95
C VAL A 117 27.09 3.17 21.89
N VAL A 118 28.10 3.05 22.74
CA VAL A 118 28.12 2.01 23.78
C VAL A 118 27.61 2.59 25.09
N ILE A 119 26.45 2.12 25.55
CA ILE A 119 25.84 2.52 26.83
C ILE A 119 25.70 1.26 27.69
N GLU A 120 26.29 1.27 28.89
CA GLU A 120 26.30 0.12 29.81
C GLU A 120 26.79 -1.20 29.18
N GLY A 121 27.73 -1.12 28.23
CA GLY A 121 28.30 -2.28 27.54
C GLY A 121 27.48 -2.81 26.36
N ARG A 122 26.38 -2.14 25.99
CA ARG A 122 25.53 -2.47 24.84
C ARG A 122 25.72 -1.45 23.73
N SER A 123 25.78 -1.92 22.48
CA SER A 123 25.85 -1.05 21.32
C SER A 123 24.44 -0.61 20.90
N VAL A 124 24.22 0.70 20.81
CA VAL A 124 22.96 1.34 20.45
C VAL A 124 23.18 2.19 19.20
N THR A 125 22.39 1.93 18.17
CA THR A 125 22.37 2.71 16.92
C THR A 125 21.02 3.39 16.77
N VAL A 126 21.04 4.69 16.48
CA VAL A 126 19.84 5.49 16.24
C VAL A 126 20.01 6.30 14.98
N THR A 127 18.92 6.58 14.27
CA THR A 127 18.92 7.55 13.16
C THR A 127 18.39 8.89 13.66
N ALA A 128 18.56 9.95 12.87
CA ALA A 128 17.92 11.24 13.11
C ALA A 128 17.33 11.81 11.84
N CYS A 129 16.19 12.46 12.00
CA CYS A 129 15.61 13.28 10.95
C CYS A 129 16.11 14.73 11.08
N ALA A 130 16.43 15.37 9.94
CA ALA A 130 16.92 16.76 9.92
C ALA A 130 16.01 17.68 9.10
N GLY A 131 15.78 18.87 9.64
CA GLY A 131 15.10 19.98 8.97
C GLY A 131 16.03 21.16 8.79
N LEU A 132 16.07 21.74 7.59
CA LEU A 132 16.97 22.83 7.22
C LEU A 132 16.18 24.10 6.92
N ALA A 133 16.63 25.26 7.40
CA ALA A 133 16.15 26.56 6.94
C ALA A 133 17.32 27.54 6.82
N CYS A 134 17.35 28.35 5.77
CA CYS A 134 18.47 29.25 5.50
C CYS A 134 17.97 30.62 5.11
N ASP A 135 18.77 31.64 5.42
CA ASP A 135 18.51 33.00 5.01
C ASP A 135 18.93 33.22 3.54
N ASP A 136 17.94 33.26 2.65
CA ASP A 136 18.12 33.52 1.22
C ASP A 136 18.14 35.02 0.86
N GLY A 137 18.09 35.92 1.85
CA GLY A 137 18.13 37.36 1.66
C GLY A 137 16.78 37.98 1.30
N SER A 138 15.68 37.26 1.53
CA SER A 138 14.33 37.82 1.51
C SER A 138 14.13 38.76 2.71
N GLU A 139 13.73 40.01 2.46
CA GLU A 139 13.47 40.99 3.52
C GLU A 139 12.22 40.57 4.33
N GLY A 140 12.43 39.89 5.46
CA GLY A 140 11.37 39.50 6.38
C GLY A 140 11.93 39.10 7.75
N ASP A 141 11.18 39.38 8.80
CA ASP A 141 11.45 38.98 10.20
C ASP A 141 11.16 37.47 10.37
N LEU A 142 11.76 36.63 9.52
CA LEU A 142 11.48 35.19 9.39
C LEU A 142 12.17 34.41 10.52
N ASP A 143 11.41 33.65 11.31
CA ASP A 143 11.95 32.80 12.38
C ASP A 143 12.55 31.52 11.79
N LEU A 144 13.80 31.58 11.33
CA LEU A 144 14.56 30.44 10.79
C LEU A 144 14.54 29.19 11.69
N ILE A 145 14.40 29.37 13.01
CA ILE A 145 14.29 28.25 13.96
C ILE A 145 12.97 27.51 13.77
N GLU A 146 11.88 28.24 13.59
CA GLU A 146 10.55 27.67 13.33
C GLU A 146 10.50 26.99 11.96
N GLN A 147 11.11 27.59 10.95
CA GLN A 147 11.20 27.03 9.61
C GLN A 147 11.99 25.70 9.59
N ALA A 148 13.16 25.65 10.24
CA ALA A 148 13.95 24.42 10.35
C ALA A 148 13.19 23.32 11.12
N PHE A 149 12.42 23.70 12.15
CA PHE A 149 11.56 22.77 12.88
C PHE A 149 10.45 22.18 11.98
N LEU A 150 9.78 23.01 11.18
CA LEU A 150 8.73 22.55 10.24
C LEU A 150 9.31 21.59 9.18
N ALA A 151 10.49 21.90 8.65
CA ALA A 151 11.21 21.02 7.73
C ALA A 151 11.56 19.67 8.40
N CYS A 152 12.00 19.68 9.66
CA CYS A 152 12.36 18.46 10.39
C CYS A 152 11.15 17.53 10.59
N ARG A 153 9.95 18.09 10.80
CA ARG A 153 8.72 17.29 10.86
C ARG A 153 8.34 16.68 9.52
N ARG A 154 8.60 17.36 8.40
CA ARG A 154 8.42 16.77 7.07
C ARG A 154 9.35 15.59 6.86
N ALA A 155 10.61 15.73 7.27
CA ALA A 155 11.55 14.62 7.28
C ALA A 155 10.96 13.45 8.09
N LYS A 156 10.59 13.66 9.36
CA LYS A 156 9.95 12.60 10.17
C LYS A 156 8.75 11.91 9.51
N ALA A 157 7.89 12.66 8.82
CA ALA A 157 6.74 12.10 8.11
C ALA A 157 7.12 11.30 6.85
N ALA A 158 8.29 11.57 6.25
CA ALA A 158 8.84 10.80 5.14
C ALA A 158 9.56 9.51 5.59
N GLY A 159 9.85 9.38 6.89
CA GLY A 159 10.46 8.20 7.49
C GLY A 159 11.76 8.50 8.26
N PRO A 160 12.30 7.51 9.00
CA PRO A 160 13.52 7.67 9.80
C PRO A 160 14.75 8.02 8.95
N GLY A 161 15.68 8.80 9.50
CA GLY A 161 16.94 9.13 8.83
C GLY A 161 16.84 10.08 7.63
N THR A 162 15.68 10.70 7.42
CA THR A 162 15.44 11.57 6.26
C THR A 162 15.83 13.02 6.56
N ILE A 163 16.07 13.79 5.49
CA ILE A 163 16.47 15.19 5.57
C ILE A 163 15.55 16.00 4.66
N ALA A 164 15.03 17.12 5.15
CA ALA A 164 14.18 18.02 4.38
C ALA A 164 14.61 19.47 4.54
N ALA A 165 14.59 20.22 3.44
CA ALA A 165 14.75 21.67 3.45
C ALA A 165 13.40 22.37 3.52
N TYR A 166 13.40 23.52 4.18
CA TYR A 166 12.30 24.45 4.19
C TYR A 166 12.19 25.13 2.82
N ASP A 167 10.95 25.32 2.38
CA ASP A 167 10.51 25.97 1.15
C ASP A 167 9.13 26.56 1.51
N ASP A 168 8.73 27.67 0.90
CA ASP A 168 7.47 28.38 1.22
C ASP A 168 6.23 27.49 0.98
N SER A 169 6.36 26.43 0.18
CA SER A 169 5.33 25.40 0.03
C SER A 169 5.19 24.43 1.22
N LEU A 170 6.20 24.36 2.12
CA LEU A 170 6.18 23.56 3.35
C LEU A 170 5.41 24.23 4.49
N GLU A 171 5.51 25.55 4.66
CA GLU A 171 4.81 26.25 5.75
C GLU A 171 3.30 25.97 5.67
N VAL A 172 2.77 26.06 4.46
CA VAL A 172 1.36 25.79 4.18
C VAL A 172 1.01 24.32 4.40
N LYS A 173 1.87 23.35 4.03
CA LYS A 173 1.52 21.91 4.12
C LYS A 173 1.75 21.32 5.52
N VAL A 174 2.82 21.70 6.21
CA VAL A 174 3.15 21.19 7.55
C VAL A 174 2.29 21.90 8.61
N GLU A 175 2.03 23.20 8.48
CA GLU A 175 1.08 23.89 9.37
C GLU A 175 -0.35 23.43 9.09
N ARG A 176 -0.75 23.20 7.82
CA ARG A 176 -2.06 22.56 7.55
C ARG A 176 -2.15 21.16 8.15
N ARG A 177 -1.14 20.31 8.02
CA ARG A 177 -1.18 18.95 8.58
C ARG A 177 -1.14 18.93 10.11
N ARG A 178 -0.38 19.84 10.74
CA ARG A 178 -0.37 20.02 12.19
C ARG A 178 -1.69 20.59 12.70
N ARG A 179 -2.18 21.68 12.10
CA ARG A 179 -3.50 22.24 12.42
C ARG A 179 -4.55 21.16 12.27
N ARG A 180 -4.57 20.44 11.15
CA ARG A 180 -5.51 19.36 10.91
C ARG A 180 -5.41 18.23 11.93
N ALA A 181 -4.21 17.87 12.39
CA ALA A 181 -4.03 16.89 13.45
C ALA A 181 -4.49 17.40 14.83
N ASP A 182 -4.16 18.63 15.18
CA ASP A 182 -4.60 19.28 16.43
C ASP A 182 -6.11 19.56 16.40
N ASP A 183 -6.66 19.90 15.24
CA ASP A 183 -8.08 20.13 14.96
C ASP A 183 -8.85 18.82 15.03
N LEU A 184 -8.34 17.70 14.51
CA LEU A 184 -8.96 16.37 14.64
C LEU A 184 -8.94 15.85 16.07
N ARG A 185 -7.82 15.98 16.80
CA ARG A 185 -7.76 15.61 18.22
C ARG A 185 -8.71 16.46 19.06
N ARG A 186 -8.76 17.77 18.80
CA ARG A 186 -9.75 18.66 19.43
C ARG A 186 -11.17 18.33 18.98
N ALA A 187 -11.40 17.93 17.74
CA ALA A 187 -12.74 17.58 17.28
C ALA A 187 -13.32 16.40 18.04
N ILE A 188 -12.48 15.39 18.30
CA ILE A 188 -12.81 14.21 19.10
C ILE A 188 -13.03 14.59 20.57
N ALA A 189 -12.17 15.45 21.15
CA ALA A 189 -12.25 15.81 22.57
C ALA A 189 -13.30 16.88 22.92
N ASP A 190 -13.46 17.90 22.06
CA ASP A 190 -14.20 19.15 22.34
C ASP A 190 -15.61 19.18 21.70
N GLY A 191 -16.11 18.02 21.24
CA GLY A 191 -17.47 17.89 20.75
C GLY A 191 -17.72 18.63 19.43
N GLN A 192 -16.81 18.53 18.46
CA GLN A 192 -17.02 19.02 17.08
C GLN A 192 -17.46 17.91 16.12
N LEU A 193 -17.39 16.66 16.55
CA LEU A 193 -17.96 15.56 15.80
C LEU A 193 -19.48 15.52 15.98
N ARG A 194 -20.19 15.10 14.93
CA ARG A 194 -21.63 14.89 14.93
C ARG A 194 -21.92 13.56 14.25
N LEU A 195 -22.89 12.82 14.76
CA LEU A 195 -23.48 11.73 14.01
C LEU A 195 -24.61 12.30 13.15
N VAL A 196 -24.58 12.00 11.86
CA VAL A 196 -25.78 11.98 11.03
C VAL A 196 -26.20 10.53 10.88
N VAL A 197 -27.47 10.30 10.62
CA VAL A 197 -28.04 8.97 10.50
C VAL A 197 -28.79 8.84 9.19
N GLN A 198 -28.73 7.65 8.59
CA GLN A 198 -29.51 7.33 7.40
C GLN A 198 -30.44 6.16 7.70
N PRO A 199 -31.76 6.26 7.37
CA PRO A 199 -32.71 5.18 7.61
C PRO A 199 -32.44 3.93 6.76
N GLU A 200 -32.66 2.76 7.37
CA GLU A 200 -32.77 1.45 6.71
C GLU A 200 -34.21 0.94 6.88
N VAL A 201 -34.81 0.53 5.76
CA VAL A 201 -36.23 0.17 5.67
C VAL A 201 -36.38 -1.32 5.38
N ASP A 202 -37.29 -1.97 6.10
CA ASP A 202 -37.76 -3.32 5.79
C ASP A 202 -38.67 -3.27 4.56
N LEU A 203 -38.30 -4.00 3.51
CA LEU A 203 -39.01 -3.98 2.24
C LEU A 203 -40.38 -4.69 2.29
N ARG A 204 -40.66 -5.47 3.34
CA ARG A 204 -41.90 -6.27 3.47
C ARG A 204 -43.06 -5.45 4.02
N ASP A 205 -42.80 -4.62 5.03
CA ASP A 205 -43.81 -3.83 5.72
C ASP A 205 -43.57 -2.31 5.66
N GLY A 206 -42.45 -1.89 5.04
CA GLY A 206 -42.08 -0.49 4.86
C GLY A 206 -41.65 0.21 6.16
N GLN A 207 -41.43 -0.52 7.25
CA GLN A 207 -41.00 0.08 8.52
C GLN A 207 -39.52 0.41 8.51
N VAL A 208 -39.16 1.52 9.14
CA VAL A 208 -37.75 1.80 9.46
C VAL A 208 -37.35 0.91 10.64
N GLU A 209 -36.49 -0.08 10.39
CA GLU A 209 -35.98 -1.02 11.41
C GLU A 209 -34.65 -0.59 12.00
N GLY A 210 -33.86 0.18 11.25
CA GLY A 210 -32.55 0.62 11.67
C GLY A 210 -32.15 1.96 11.08
N VAL A 211 -31.03 2.47 11.56
CA VAL A 211 -30.31 3.57 10.93
C VAL A 211 -28.82 3.29 10.92
N GLU A 212 -28.13 3.77 9.89
CA GLU A 212 -26.68 3.78 9.86
C GLU A 212 -26.14 5.06 10.51
N ALA A 213 -25.25 4.91 11.50
CA ALA A 213 -24.55 6.02 12.14
C ALA A 213 -23.33 6.44 11.33
N LEU A 214 -23.42 7.63 10.75
CA LEU A 214 -22.42 8.19 9.85
C LEU A 214 -21.75 9.39 10.50
N VAL A 215 -20.46 9.26 10.81
CA VAL A 215 -19.70 10.34 11.43
C VAL A 215 -19.56 11.54 10.49
N ARG A 216 -19.70 12.74 11.03
CA ARG A 216 -19.44 14.01 10.37
C ARG A 216 -18.59 14.89 11.28
N TRP A 217 -17.74 15.70 10.67
CA TRP A 217 -16.96 16.68 11.41
C TRP A 217 -17.53 18.08 11.19
N GLN A 218 -18.09 18.68 12.23
CA GLN A 218 -18.51 20.08 12.22
C GLN A 218 -17.27 20.96 12.37
N HIS A 219 -16.54 21.15 11.26
CA HIS A 219 -15.36 21.99 11.25
C HIS A 219 -15.74 23.47 11.45
N PRO A 220 -15.06 24.22 12.36
CA PRO A 220 -15.43 25.60 12.68
C PRO A 220 -15.43 26.56 11.48
N THR A 221 -14.60 26.31 10.47
CA THR A 221 -14.47 27.19 9.29
C THR A 221 -14.91 26.56 7.99
N GLU A 222 -14.93 25.23 7.88
CA GLU A 222 -15.25 24.50 6.64
C GLU A 222 -16.67 23.91 6.65
N GLY A 223 -17.39 24.07 7.76
CA GLY A 223 -18.74 23.53 7.90
C GLY A 223 -18.73 22.03 8.16
N LEU A 224 -19.80 21.35 7.77
CA LEU A 224 -19.99 19.92 8.04
C LEU A 224 -19.26 19.08 6.98
N LEU A 225 -18.18 18.40 7.39
CA LEU A 225 -17.35 17.57 6.52
C LEU A 225 -17.74 16.09 6.60
N ALA A 226 -17.71 15.42 5.44
CA ALA A 226 -17.95 13.99 5.30
C ALA A 226 -16.68 13.15 5.62
N PRO A 227 -16.81 11.86 5.99
CA PRO A 227 -15.69 10.99 6.36
C PRO A 227 -14.57 10.97 5.32
N ALA A 228 -14.89 10.86 4.03
CA ALA A 228 -13.91 10.83 2.94
C ALA A 228 -12.96 12.05 2.94
N SER A 229 -13.37 13.18 3.53
CA SER A 229 -12.54 14.38 3.62
C SER A 229 -11.49 14.32 4.74
N PHE A 230 -11.66 13.50 5.78
CA PHE A 230 -10.78 13.52 6.96
C PHE A 230 -10.36 12.14 7.50
N LEU A 231 -11.00 11.04 7.10
CA LEU A 231 -10.72 9.70 7.65
C LEU A 231 -9.28 9.23 7.33
N ALA A 232 -8.79 9.51 6.12
CA ALA A 232 -7.39 9.23 5.75
C ALA A 232 -6.38 9.98 6.65
N ASP A 233 -6.73 11.19 7.11
CA ASP A 233 -5.89 11.92 8.06
C ASP A 233 -5.96 11.29 9.47
N VAL A 234 -7.12 10.79 9.89
CA VAL A 234 -7.30 10.07 11.17
C VAL A 234 -6.46 8.79 11.20
N GLU A 235 -6.48 8.00 10.13
CA GLU A 235 -5.66 6.79 9.97
C GLU A 235 -4.17 7.10 10.01
N ALA A 236 -3.72 8.07 9.20
CA ALA A 236 -2.32 8.47 9.14
C ALA A 236 -1.78 9.03 10.47
N LEU A 237 -2.67 9.51 11.34
CA LEU A 237 -2.34 10.04 12.67
C LEU A 237 -2.52 9.01 13.80
N GLY A 238 -2.99 7.80 13.49
CA GLY A 238 -3.25 6.74 14.47
C GLY A 238 -4.41 7.05 15.42
N LEU A 239 -5.38 7.83 14.98
CA LEU A 239 -6.52 8.29 15.80
C LEU A 239 -7.81 7.47 15.58
N MET A 240 -7.74 6.37 14.82
CA MET A 240 -8.93 5.57 14.48
C MET A 240 -9.60 4.96 15.71
N ILE A 241 -8.80 4.50 16.68
CA ILE A 241 -9.36 3.92 17.92
C ILE A 241 -10.08 4.99 18.74
N ASP A 242 -9.52 6.20 18.84
CA ASP A 242 -10.13 7.32 19.57
C ASP A 242 -11.43 7.78 18.89
N LEU A 243 -11.40 7.94 17.56
CA LEU A 243 -12.59 8.30 16.77
C LEU A 243 -13.67 7.22 16.88
N GLY A 244 -13.29 5.96 16.69
CA GLY A 244 -14.21 4.83 16.75
C GLY A 244 -14.84 4.65 18.14
N THR A 245 -14.08 4.91 19.20
CA THR A 245 -14.61 4.93 20.58
C THR A 245 -15.64 6.03 20.76
N TRP A 246 -15.38 7.24 20.25
CA TRP A 246 -16.34 8.35 20.29
C TRP A 246 -17.61 8.01 19.51
N VAL A 247 -17.48 7.47 18.30
CA VAL A 247 -18.63 7.07 17.45
C VAL A 247 -19.47 6.00 18.15
N LEU A 248 -18.82 5.01 18.77
CA LEU A 248 -19.49 3.96 19.53
C LEU A 248 -20.26 4.52 20.73
N ASP A 249 -19.61 5.35 21.55
CA ASP A 249 -20.23 5.95 22.74
C ASP A 249 -21.45 6.81 22.35
N GLU A 250 -21.34 7.63 21.30
CA GLU A 250 -22.48 8.43 20.80
C GLU A 250 -23.60 7.57 20.19
N SER A 251 -23.26 6.47 19.52
CA SER A 251 -24.25 5.54 18.96
C SER A 251 -25.02 4.79 20.04
N ILE A 252 -24.34 4.37 21.11
CA ILE A 252 -24.97 3.79 22.31
C ILE A 252 -25.94 4.80 22.95
N MET A 253 -25.50 6.06 23.10
CA MET A 253 -26.35 7.11 23.65
C MET A 253 -27.56 7.42 22.76
N LEU A 254 -27.38 7.40 21.43
CA LEU A 254 -28.46 7.58 20.48
C LEU A 254 -29.49 6.45 20.56
N ALA A 255 -29.03 5.20 20.54
CA ALA A 255 -29.88 4.02 20.69
C ALA A 255 -30.67 4.06 22.01
N SER A 256 -29.99 4.41 23.12
CA SER A 256 -30.61 4.58 24.44
C SER A 256 -31.73 5.64 24.43
N ARG A 257 -31.47 6.80 23.79
CA ARG A 257 -32.48 7.86 23.65
C ARG A 257 -33.70 7.36 22.89
N TRP A 258 -33.54 6.71 21.75
CA TRP A 258 -34.67 6.27 20.94
C TRP A 258 -35.49 5.15 21.58
N ARG A 259 -34.87 4.29 22.40
CA ARG A 259 -35.59 3.33 23.25
C ARG A 259 -36.63 4.04 24.12
N THR A 260 -36.28 5.19 24.71
CA THR A 260 -37.25 6.00 25.49
C THR A 260 -38.32 6.66 24.62
N THR A 261 -37.97 7.18 23.43
CA THR A 261 -38.92 7.86 22.52
C THR A 261 -39.92 6.91 21.87
N ARG A 262 -39.59 5.62 21.69
CA ARG A 262 -40.44 4.60 21.05
C ARG A 262 -41.14 3.65 22.03
N ASN A 263 -41.36 4.06 23.28
CA ASN A 263 -42.01 3.23 24.31
C ASN A 263 -41.34 1.85 24.51
N GLY A 264 -40.01 1.77 24.38
CA GLY A 264 -39.24 0.55 24.59
C GLY A 264 -39.05 -0.33 23.36
N ALA A 265 -39.55 0.03 22.18
CA ALA A 265 -39.20 -0.70 20.95
C ALA A 265 -37.75 -0.36 20.53
N PRO A 266 -36.88 -1.37 20.31
CA PRO A 266 -35.51 -1.14 19.90
C PRO A 266 -35.45 -0.54 18.49
N MET A 267 -34.53 0.39 18.28
CA MET A 267 -34.15 0.93 16.97
C MET A 267 -32.69 0.59 16.78
N ARG A 268 -32.36 -0.17 15.73
CA ARG A 268 -30.98 -0.58 15.50
C ARG A 268 -30.16 0.60 15.01
N VAL A 269 -29.02 0.85 15.65
CA VAL A 269 -28.02 1.80 15.17
C VAL A 269 -26.82 1.01 14.66
N TRP A 270 -26.59 1.03 13.35
CA TRP A 270 -25.45 0.39 12.72
C TRP A 270 -24.20 1.27 12.84
N VAL A 271 -23.10 0.68 13.27
CA VAL A 271 -21.82 1.35 13.51
C VAL A 271 -20.72 0.68 12.70
N ASN A 272 -20.06 1.46 11.86
CA ASN A 272 -18.90 1.00 11.10
C ASN A 272 -17.69 0.72 12.01
N LEU A 273 -17.09 -0.47 11.89
CA LEU A 273 -15.87 -0.87 12.59
C LEU A 273 -14.67 -0.90 11.64
N ALA A 274 -13.63 -0.14 11.98
CA ALA A 274 -12.37 -0.18 11.25
C ALA A 274 -11.52 -1.41 11.61
N ALA A 275 -10.63 -1.83 10.70
CA ALA A 275 -9.73 -2.97 10.90
C ALA A 275 -8.93 -2.90 12.23
N GLN A 276 -8.41 -1.72 12.56
CA GLN A 276 -7.66 -1.50 13.81
C GLN A 276 -8.51 -1.73 15.08
N GLN A 277 -9.82 -1.49 15.03
CA GLN A 277 -10.73 -1.75 16.15
C GLN A 277 -11.13 -3.22 16.25
N LEU A 278 -11.11 -3.96 15.14
CA LEU A 278 -11.31 -5.41 15.15
C LEU A 278 -10.11 -6.12 15.79
N VAL A 279 -8.90 -5.62 15.54
CA VAL A 279 -7.66 -6.09 16.18
C VAL A 279 -7.63 -5.71 17.66
N ASP A 280 -8.01 -4.47 18.03
CA ASP A 280 -8.16 -4.01 19.42
C ASP A 280 -9.58 -4.26 19.98
N GLY A 281 -10.12 -5.46 19.73
CA GLY A 281 -11.52 -5.80 19.98
C GLY A 281 -11.95 -5.78 21.44
N GLU A 282 -11.01 -5.93 22.39
CA GLU A 282 -11.29 -5.91 23.83
C GLU A 282 -11.98 -4.61 24.25
N ARG A 283 -11.54 -3.46 23.74
CA ARG A 283 -12.13 -2.15 24.10
C ARG A 283 -13.58 -2.01 23.62
N VAL A 284 -13.87 -2.50 22.42
CA VAL A 284 -15.23 -2.49 21.85
C VAL A 284 -16.13 -3.38 22.69
N LEU A 285 -15.67 -4.59 23.02
CA LEU A 285 -16.39 -5.55 23.85
C LEU A 285 -16.66 -5.00 25.26
N ASP A 286 -15.66 -4.40 25.90
CA ASP A 286 -15.80 -3.83 27.24
C ASP A 286 -16.84 -2.71 27.27
N ARG A 287 -16.83 -1.82 26.27
CA ARG A 287 -17.80 -0.72 26.15
C ARG A 287 -19.22 -1.22 25.95
N ILE A 288 -19.41 -2.14 25.01
CA ILE A 288 -20.71 -2.76 24.74
C ILE A 288 -21.24 -3.52 25.96
N THR A 289 -20.39 -4.35 26.59
CA THR A 289 -20.77 -5.12 27.77
C THR A 289 -21.18 -4.19 28.91
N SER A 290 -20.41 -3.12 29.14
CA SER A 290 -20.76 -2.09 30.14
C SER A 290 -22.10 -1.43 29.83
N ALA A 291 -22.39 -1.11 28.57
CA ALA A 291 -23.65 -0.48 28.18
C ALA A 291 -24.86 -1.41 28.37
N LEU A 292 -24.70 -2.70 28.10
CA LEU A 292 -25.70 -3.74 28.35
C LEU A 292 -25.92 -3.95 29.85
N GLU A 293 -24.86 -4.04 30.64
CA GLU A 293 -24.93 -4.20 32.11
C GLU A 293 -25.59 -3.01 32.80
N LEU A 294 -25.39 -1.80 32.27
CA LEU A 294 -26.03 -0.57 32.74
C LEU A 294 -27.46 -0.38 32.22
N ASP A 295 -28.00 -1.34 31.45
CA ASP A 295 -29.33 -1.29 30.80
C ASP A 295 -29.52 -0.01 29.95
N LEU A 296 -28.44 0.52 29.38
CA LEU A 296 -28.49 1.69 28.49
C LEU A 296 -29.10 1.29 27.13
N ILE A 297 -28.78 0.09 26.66
CA ILE A 297 -29.23 -0.47 25.38
C ILE A 297 -29.60 -1.95 25.54
N GLU A 298 -30.37 -2.48 24.60
CA GLU A 298 -30.57 -3.92 24.42
C GLU A 298 -29.68 -4.40 23.26
N PRO A 299 -29.28 -5.68 23.19
CA PRO A 299 -28.39 -6.18 22.13
C PRO A 299 -28.87 -5.85 20.71
N GLN A 300 -30.19 -5.84 20.48
CA GLN A 300 -30.80 -5.54 19.18
C GLN A 300 -30.78 -4.05 18.81
N SER A 301 -30.42 -3.17 19.74
CA SER A 301 -30.42 -1.71 19.54
C SER A 301 -29.12 -1.22 18.88
N ILE A 302 -28.10 -2.08 18.75
CA ILE A 302 -26.84 -1.75 18.11
C ILE A 302 -26.42 -2.87 17.16
N GLY A 303 -25.86 -2.51 16.02
CA GLY A 303 -25.30 -3.43 15.05
C GLY A 303 -23.94 -2.93 14.57
N PHE A 304 -23.11 -3.82 14.06
CA PHE A 304 -21.80 -3.46 13.53
C PHE A 304 -21.65 -3.79 12.06
N GLU A 305 -21.04 -2.88 11.31
CA GLU A 305 -20.72 -3.06 9.89
C GLU A 305 -19.21 -3.19 9.74
N VAL A 306 -18.79 -4.17 8.95
CA VAL A 306 -17.39 -4.46 8.66
C VAL A 306 -17.21 -4.64 7.17
N THR A 307 -16.21 -3.99 6.58
CA THR A 307 -15.90 -4.19 5.17
C THR A 307 -15.12 -5.49 4.96
N GLU A 308 -15.28 -6.11 3.79
CA GLU A 308 -14.54 -7.32 3.41
C GLU A 308 -13.02 -7.14 3.55
N SER A 309 -12.49 -5.98 3.13
CA SER A 309 -11.06 -5.68 3.22
C SER A 309 -10.58 -5.59 4.67
N SER A 310 -11.38 -5.01 5.58
CA SER A 310 -11.02 -4.87 6.99
C SER A 310 -10.90 -6.22 7.71
N LEU A 311 -11.66 -7.23 7.27
CA LEU A 311 -11.60 -8.59 7.82
C LEU A 311 -10.34 -9.35 7.37
N LEU A 312 -9.85 -9.06 6.16
CA LEU A 312 -8.72 -9.78 5.58
C LEU A 312 -7.35 -9.33 6.11
N GLU A 313 -7.25 -8.15 6.73
CA GLU A 313 -6.00 -7.66 7.34
C GLU A 313 -5.51 -8.58 8.48
N ASP A 314 -6.41 -9.06 9.34
CA ASP A 314 -6.12 -9.99 10.44
C ASP A 314 -7.36 -10.84 10.78
N LEU A 315 -7.63 -11.81 9.91
CA LEU A 315 -8.85 -12.64 9.96
C LEU A 315 -9.04 -13.37 11.31
N PRO A 316 -8.01 -14.01 11.93
CA PRO A 316 -8.20 -14.69 13.21
C PRO A 316 -8.67 -13.78 14.35
N ASN A 317 -8.08 -12.58 14.47
CA ASN A 317 -8.46 -11.62 15.51
C ASN A 317 -9.84 -11.02 15.22
N ALA A 318 -10.13 -10.67 13.97
CA ALA A 318 -11.45 -10.18 13.57
C ALA A 318 -12.55 -11.20 13.88
N VAL A 319 -12.37 -12.47 13.52
CA VAL A 319 -13.33 -13.55 13.82
C VAL A 319 -13.53 -13.71 15.34
N GLY A 320 -12.47 -13.58 16.14
CA GLY A 320 -12.55 -13.62 17.61
C GLY A 320 -13.45 -12.51 18.17
N THR A 321 -13.18 -11.26 17.79
CA THR A 321 -13.95 -10.08 18.20
C THR A 321 -15.41 -10.16 17.76
N LEU A 322 -15.65 -10.49 16.49
CA LEU A 322 -17.00 -10.61 15.94
C LEU A 322 -17.79 -11.76 16.56
N SER A 323 -17.14 -12.90 16.84
CA SER A 323 -17.80 -14.03 17.53
C SER A 323 -18.23 -13.66 18.95
N ALA A 324 -17.40 -12.88 19.65
CA ALA A 324 -17.72 -12.39 20.99
C ALA A 324 -18.90 -11.40 20.96
N LEU A 325 -18.93 -10.47 19.99
CA LEU A 325 -20.07 -9.57 19.79
C LEU A 325 -21.37 -10.33 19.46
N ARG A 326 -21.29 -11.33 18.58
CA ARG A 326 -22.43 -12.20 18.25
C ARG A 326 -22.93 -12.98 19.46
N ALA A 327 -22.03 -13.43 20.35
CA ALA A 327 -22.40 -14.13 21.58
C ALA A 327 -23.19 -13.23 22.56
N LEU A 328 -23.03 -11.90 22.48
CA LEU A 328 -23.84 -10.92 23.21
C LEU A 328 -25.21 -10.66 22.57
N GLY A 329 -25.50 -11.26 21.39
CA GLY A 329 -26.75 -11.08 20.65
C GLY A 329 -26.74 -9.88 19.70
N ILE A 330 -25.56 -9.35 19.38
CA ILE A 330 -25.39 -8.19 18.49
C ILE A 330 -25.31 -8.66 17.04
N GLU A 331 -25.97 -7.90 16.17
CA GLU A 331 -25.99 -8.17 14.75
C GLU A 331 -24.75 -7.57 14.06
N ILE A 332 -24.25 -8.29 13.07
CA ILE A 332 -23.07 -7.92 12.30
C ILE A 332 -23.42 -8.02 10.82
N ALA A 333 -23.16 -6.96 10.07
CA ALA A 333 -23.33 -6.91 8.63
C ALA A 333 -21.96 -6.85 7.93
N LEU A 334 -21.82 -7.59 6.84
CA LEU A 334 -20.68 -7.51 5.94
C LEU A 334 -20.98 -6.46 4.87
N ASP A 335 -20.16 -5.42 4.82
CA ASP A 335 -20.29 -4.28 3.93
C ASP A 335 -19.39 -4.40 2.67
N ASP A 336 -19.73 -3.66 1.62
CA ASP A 336 -19.06 -3.64 0.30
C ASP A 336 -18.97 -5.03 -0.40
N PHE A 337 -19.93 -5.92 -0.15
CA PHE A 337 -19.88 -7.29 -0.66
C PHE A 337 -19.91 -7.34 -2.21
N GLY A 338 -18.96 -8.06 -2.80
CA GLY A 338 -18.82 -8.22 -4.26
C GLY A 338 -17.82 -7.27 -4.92
N THR A 339 -17.18 -6.37 -4.18
CA THR A 339 -16.13 -5.47 -4.71
C THR A 339 -14.70 -6.00 -4.51
N GLY A 340 -14.52 -7.09 -3.73
CA GLY A 340 -13.23 -7.69 -3.37
C GLY A 340 -13.09 -9.20 -3.67
N TYR A 341 -12.14 -9.86 -3.01
CA TYR A 341 -11.73 -11.26 -3.24
C TYR A 341 -12.65 -12.28 -2.53
N SER A 342 -13.95 -12.30 -2.82
CA SER A 342 -14.87 -13.22 -2.14
C SER A 342 -14.60 -14.69 -2.45
N SER A 343 -13.98 -15.43 -1.50
CA SER A 343 -14.04 -16.89 -1.48
C SER A 343 -15.24 -17.29 -0.63
N LEU A 344 -16.26 -17.86 -1.28
CA LEU A 344 -17.47 -18.46 -0.67
C LEU A 344 -17.16 -19.34 0.55
N THR A 345 -15.95 -19.90 0.58
CA THR A 345 -15.41 -20.74 1.66
C THR A 345 -15.37 -20.02 3.01
N TYR A 346 -14.91 -18.76 3.09
CA TYR A 346 -14.80 -18.06 4.37
C TYR A 346 -16.08 -17.32 4.78
N LEU A 347 -16.93 -16.91 3.83
CA LEU A 347 -18.23 -16.28 4.17
C LEU A 347 -19.08 -17.20 5.07
N ARG A 348 -18.97 -18.52 4.86
CA ARG A 348 -19.60 -19.55 5.70
C ARG A 348 -19.06 -19.59 7.14
N GLU A 349 -17.80 -19.22 7.33
CA GLU A 349 -17.10 -19.29 8.63
C GLU A 349 -17.17 -17.98 9.41
N LEU A 350 -17.53 -16.86 8.75
CA LEU A 350 -17.67 -15.56 9.38
C LEU A 350 -18.93 -15.50 10.27
N PRO A 351 -18.84 -14.96 11.50
CA PRO A 351 -19.99 -14.82 12.42
C PRO A 351 -20.89 -13.61 12.06
N VAL A 352 -21.16 -13.40 10.77
CA VAL A 352 -22.04 -12.33 10.27
C VAL A 352 -23.50 -12.76 10.26
N THR A 353 -24.41 -11.78 10.19
CA THR A 353 -25.87 -11.97 10.22
C THR A 353 -26.59 -11.31 9.04
N ALA A 354 -25.90 -10.43 8.33
CA ALA A 354 -26.40 -9.75 7.15
C ALA A 354 -25.27 -9.48 6.16
N VAL A 355 -25.62 -9.26 4.90
CA VAL A 355 -24.75 -8.83 3.82
C VAL A 355 -25.35 -7.57 3.21
N LYS A 356 -24.54 -6.53 3.02
CA LYS A 356 -24.93 -5.30 2.32
C LYS A 356 -24.43 -5.35 0.87
N ILE A 357 -25.34 -5.18 -0.08
CA ILE A 357 -25.03 -5.15 -1.52
C ILE A 357 -24.62 -3.72 -1.89
N ASP A 358 -23.40 -3.55 -2.40
CA ASP A 358 -22.85 -2.25 -2.81
C ASP A 358 -23.72 -1.59 -3.90
N ARG A 359 -23.90 -0.27 -3.75
CA ARG A 359 -24.63 0.62 -4.67
C ARG A 359 -24.30 0.41 -6.16
N LYS A 360 -23.06 0.06 -6.51
CA LYS A 360 -22.61 -0.15 -7.89
C LYS A 360 -23.41 -1.24 -8.62
N PHE A 361 -23.81 -2.30 -7.91
CA PHE A 361 -24.63 -3.37 -8.48
C PHE A 361 -26.10 -2.95 -8.53
N VAL A 362 -26.58 -2.29 -7.48
CA VAL A 362 -27.96 -1.82 -7.37
C VAL A 362 -28.30 -0.79 -8.45
N ALA A 363 -27.37 0.11 -8.78
CA ALA A 363 -27.56 1.13 -9.83
C ALA A 363 -27.75 0.56 -11.24
N GLY A 364 -27.42 -0.72 -11.48
CA GLY A 364 -27.59 -1.40 -12.77
C GLY A 364 -28.97 -2.05 -12.96
N ILE A 365 -29.77 -2.18 -11.89
CA ILE A 365 -31.06 -2.87 -11.91
C ILE A 365 -32.04 -2.11 -12.84
N GLY A 366 -32.68 -2.85 -13.76
CA GLY A 366 -33.59 -2.29 -14.77
C GLY A 366 -32.90 -1.77 -16.04
N GLY A 367 -31.57 -1.64 -16.05
CA GLY A 367 -30.77 -1.28 -17.23
C GLY A 367 -29.86 -2.40 -17.73
N SER A 368 -29.51 -3.36 -16.87
CA SER A 368 -28.52 -4.41 -17.12
C SER A 368 -29.01 -5.75 -16.57
N LEU A 369 -29.26 -6.71 -17.47
CA LEU A 369 -29.62 -8.09 -17.09
C LEU A 369 -28.49 -8.79 -16.33
N ALA A 370 -27.24 -8.36 -16.51
CA ALA A 370 -26.09 -8.94 -15.82
C ALA A 370 -26.04 -8.48 -14.35
N ASP A 371 -26.29 -7.21 -14.07
CA ASP A 371 -26.30 -6.68 -12.70
C ASP A 371 -27.51 -7.21 -11.92
N GLU A 372 -28.68 -7.33 -12.56
CA GLU A 372 -29.87 -7.95 -11.97
C GLU A 372 -29.61 -9.42 -11.60
N ALA A 373 -28.96 -10.19 -12.49
CA ALA A 373 -28.58 -11.58 -12.20
C ALA A 373 -27.52 -11.70 -11.08
N ILE A 374 -26.60 -10.74 -10.95
CA ILE A 374 -25.62 -10.70 -9.86
C ILE A 374 -26.35 -10.43 -8.54
N VAL A 375 -27.24 -9.44 -8.50
CA VAL A 375 -28.03 -9.11 -7.31
C VAL A 375 -28.90 -10.29 -6.89
N GLU A 376 -29.58 -10.95 -7.83
CA GLU A 376 -30.36 -12.17 -7.59
C GLU A 376 -29.48 -13.29 -7.00
N ALA A 377 -28.32 -13.57 -7.61
CA ALA A 377 -27.41 -14.60 -7.13
C ALA A 377 -26.84 -14.30 -5.73
N VAL A 378 -26.57 -13.04 -5.41
CA VAL A 378 -26.13 -12.62 -4.08
C VAL A 378 -27.24 -12.79 -3.04
N ILE A 379 -28.48 -12.44 -3.39
CA ILE A 379 -29.65 -12.63 -2.52
C ILE A 379 -29.84 -14.12 -2.21
N ASP A 380 -29.90 -14.95 -3.25
CA ASP A 380 -30.07 -16.40 -3.10
C ASP A 380 -28.95 -17.04 -2.26
N LEU A 381 -27.70 -16.62 -2.47
CA LEU A 381 -26.55 -17.09 -1.71
C LEU A 381 -26.65 -16.70 -0.23
N ALA A 382 -26.96 -15.43 0.06
CA ALA A 382 -27.09 -14.93 1.42
C ALA A 382 -28.19 -15.69 2.17
N HIS A 383 -29.35 -15.87 1.54
CA HIS A 383 -30.48 -16.63 2.10
C HIS A 383 -30.13 -18.11 2.30
N ALA A 384 -29.40 -18.73 1.38
CA ALA A 384 -28.92 -20.11 1.53
C ALA A 384 -27.96 -20.28 2.72
N LEU A 385 -27.24 -19.22 3.10
CA LEU A 385 -26.38 -19.16 4.29
C LEU A 385 -27.13 -18.70 5.55
N GLY A 386 -28.42 -18.37 5.46
CA GLY A 386 -29.23 -17.86 6.56
C GLY A 386 -28.90 -16.42 6.94
N LEU A 387 -28.32 -15.64 6.03
CA LEU A 387 -28.00 -14.22 6.18
C LEU A 387 -29.13 -13.36 5.59
N ARG A 388 -29.38 -12.20 6.20
CA ARG A 388 -30.26 -11.18 5.60
C ARG A 388 -29.52 -10.35 4.57
N VAL A 389 -30.28 -9.75 3.66
CA VAL A 389 -29.74 -8.90 2.59
C VAL A 389 -30.22 -7.47 2.75
N VAL A 390 -29.26 -6.55 2.80
CA VAL A 390 -29.51 -5.10 2.78
C VAL A 390 -29.03 -4.56 1.43
N ALA A 391 -29.91 -3.96 0.63
CA ALA A 391 -29.51 -3.32 -0.63
C ALA A 391 -29.21 -1.84 -0.43
N GLU A 392 -28.03 -1.38 -0.85
CA GLU A 392 -27.62 0.02 -0.68
C GLU A 392 -27.74 0.87 -1.94
N GLY A 393 -27.80 2.19 -1.75
CA GLY A 393 -27.74 3.15 -2.84
C GLY A 393 -29.02 3.27 -3.65
N ILE A 394 -30.17 2.99 -3.03
CA ILE A 394 -31.49 3.12 -3.65
C ILE A 394 -31.82 4.58 -3.90
N GLU A 395 -32.07 4.94 -5.16
CA GLU A 395 -32.35 6.33 -5.56
C GLU A 395 -33.80 6.56 -6.04
N ASP A 396 -34.50 5.51 -6.46
CA ASP A 396 -35.86 5.59 -7.00
C ASP A 396 -36.75 4.38 -6.64
N VAL A 397 -38.04 4.49 -6.96
CA VAL A 397 -39.06 3.47 -6.69
C VAL A 397 -38.83 2.21 -7.54
N ALA A 398 -38.24 2.33 -8.74
CA ALA A 398 -38.04 1.20 -9.63
C ALA A 398 -37.03 0.21 -9.05
N HIS A 399 -35.98 0.72 -8.40
CA HIS A 399 -35.05 -0.10 -7.62
C HIS A 399 -35.76 -0.86 -6.49
N VAL A 400 -36.67 -0.19 -5.76
CA VAL A 400 -37.44 -0.81 -4.66
C VAL A 400 -38.31 -1.95 -5.19
N ASP A 401 -39.10 -1.68 -6.23
CA ASP A 401 -39.99 -2.67 -6.83
C ASP A 401 -39.21 -3.89 -7.36
N ALA A 402 -38.03 -3.65 -7.95
CA ALA A 402 -37.18 -4.71 -8.44
C ALA A 402 -36.59 -5.54 -7.30
N LEU A 403 -36.03 -4.91 -6.26
CA LEU A 403 -35.46 -5.61 -5.12
C LEU A 403 -36.49 -6.38 -4.31
N MET A 404 -37.72 -5.88 -4.20
CA MET A 404 -38.85 -6.62 -3.62
C MET A 404 -39.17 -7.89 -4.42
N ARG A 405 -39.12 -7.83 -5.77
CA ARG A 405 -39.32 -9.01 -6.62
C ARG A 405 -38.17 -10.01 -6.52
N LEU A 406 -36.95 -9.52 -6.41
CA LEU A 406 -35.73 -10.34 -6.27
C LEU A 406 -35.58 -10.93 -4.86
N GLY A 407 -36.37 -10.48 -3.88
CA GLY A 407 -36.40 -11.04 -2.53
C GLY A 407 -35.42 -10.40 -1.54
N ALA A 408 -34.94 -9.18 -1.77
CA ALA A 408 -34.15 -8.46 -0.77
C ALA A 408 -34.97 -8.20 0.51
N ASP A 409 -34.34 -8.27 1.68
CA ASP A 409 -35.01 -8.10 2.98
C ASP A 409 -35.14 -6.61 3.34
N HIS A 410 -34.04 -5.87 3.20
CA HIS A 410 -33.91 -4.49 3.65
C HIS A 410 -33.30 -3.60 2.56
N ALA A 411 -33.54 -2.30 2.67
CA ALA A 411 -33.03 -1.32 1.72
C ALA A 411 -32.62 0.00 2.38
N GLN A 412 -31.56 0.60 1.84
CA GLN A 412 -31.03 1.89 2.28
C GLN A 412 -30.64 2.74 1.06
N GLY A 413 -30.94 4.04 1.10
CA GLY A 413 -30.56 4.95 0.02
C GLY A 413 -31.26 6.29 0.06
N TYR A 414 -30.89 7.17 -0.88
CA TYR A 414 -31.43 8.54 -0.98
C TYR A 414 -32.93 8.58 -1.24
N HIS A 415 -33.49 7.50 -1.80
CA HIS A 415 -34.92 7.33 -1.96
C HIS A 415 -35.67 7.38 -0.62
N PHE A 416 -35.12 6.72 0.41
CA PHE A 416 -35.70 6.64 1.75
C PHE A 416 -35.37 7.86 2.61
N GLY A 417 -34.22 8.49 2.35
CA GLY A 417 -33.79 9.72 2.98
C GLY A 417 -32.30 9.94 2.82
N MET A 418 -31.90 11.21 2.69
CA MET A 418 -30.49 11.56 2.80
C MET A 418 -30.00 11.42 4.25
N PRO A 419 -28.70 11.15 4.47
CA PRO A 419 -28.10 11.23 5.80
C PRO A 419 -28.40 12.59 6.45
N ALA A 420 -29.09 12.57 7.58
CA ALA A 420 -29.57 13.77 8.27
C ALA A 420 -29.33 13.67 9.77
N THR A 421 -29.51 14.75 10.53
CA THR A 421 -29.30 14.70 11.97
C THR A 421 -30.32 13.79 12.65
N PRO A 422 -30.00 13.14 13.79
CA PRO A 422 -30.94 12.27 14.48
C PRO A 422 -32.30 12.92 14.78
N ALA A 423 -32.31 14.23 15.07
CA ALA A 423 -33.53 14.98 15.34
C ALA A 423 -34.41 15.18 14.09
N GLU A 424 -33.81 15.27 12.89
CA GLU A 424 -34.53 15.38 11.61
C GLU A 424 -35.12 14.04 11.18
N VAL A 425 -34.44 12.94 11.51
CA VAL A 425 -34.87 11.57 11.17
C VAL A 425 -35.88 11.02 12.18
N GLU A 426 -35.81 11.41 13.47
CA GLU A 426 -36.68 10.91 14.55
C GLU A 426 -38.21 10.93 14.25
N PRO A 427 -38.77 11.95 13.56
CA PRO A 427 -40.18 11.93 13.13
C PRO A 427 -40.48 10.84 12.08
N LEU A 428 -39.53 10.56 11.19
CA LEU A 428 -39.66 9.58 10.11
C LEU A 428 -39.64 8.15 10.63
N LEU A 429 -38.94 7.91 11.75
CA LEU A 429 -38.85 6.60 12.41
C LEU A 429 -40.19 6.07 12.96
N LYS A 430 -41.24 6.89 13.01
CA LYS A 430 -42.57 6.52 13.53
C LYS A 430 -43.59 6.24 12.44
N LEU A 431 -43.23 6.49 11.18
CA LEU A 431 -44.08 6.28 10.03
C LEU A 431 -43.56 5.04 9.29
N PRO A 432 -44.45 4.18 8.75
CA PRO A 432 -44.04 3.35 7.63
C PRO A 432 -43.52 4.31 6.56
N TRP A 433 -42.27 4.12 6.13
CA TRP A 433 -41.84 4.79 4.92
C TRP A 433 -42.56 4.08 3.78
N CYS A 434 -43.59 4.75 3.26
CA CYS A 434 -44.33 4.27 2.14
C CYS A 434 -44.82 5.50 1.37
N GLY A 435 -44.26 5.74 0.18
CA GLY A 435 -44.83 6.67 -0.80
C GLY A 435 -46.20 6.22 -1.34
N ALA A 436 -46.77 5.14 -0.81
CA ALA A 436 -48.09 4.56 -1.09
C ALA A 436 -48.62 3.92 0.21
N ASP A 437 -49.93 3.70 0.38
CA ASP A 437 -50.46 3.00 1.57
C ASP A 437 -49.71 1.68 1.87
N PRO A 438 -49.54 1.28 3.14
CA PRO A 438 -48.94 -0.01 3.46
C PRO A 438 -49.70 -1.11 2.72
N PRO A 439 -49.04 -2.16 2.20
CA PRO A 439 -49.79 -3.34 1.84
C PRO A 439 -50.53 -3.75 3.11
N GLY A 440 -51.86 -3.61 3.10
CA GLY A 440 -52.69 -4.33 4.05
C GLY A 440 -52.26 -5.79 4.04
N PRO A 441 -52.48 -6.55 5.13
CA PRO A 441 -52.12 -7.96 5.18
C PRO A 441 -52.47 -8.58 3.84
N LEU A 442 -51.49 -9.16 3.15
CA LEU A 442 -51.64 -9.77 1.82
C LEU A 442 -52.68 -10.90 1.93
N LEU A 443 -53.94 -10.50 1.90
CA LEU A 443 -55.20 -11.22 2.01
C LEU A 443 -56.33 -10.17 2.20
N SER A 444 -56.61 -9.30 1.21
CA SER A 444 -57.98 -8.76 0.98
C SER A 444 -58.13 -7.72 -0.15
N SER A 445 -57.58 -7.94 -1.36
CA SER A 445 -58.03 -7.18 -2.54
C SER A 445 -58.64 -8.02 -3.66
N ILE A 446 -58.67 -9.35 -3.49
CA ILE A 446 -59.56 -10.22 -4.28
C ILE A 446 -60.85 -10.41 -3.47
N ASP A 447 -61.99 -10.19 -4.12
CA ASP A 447 -63.34 -10.54 -3.67
C ASP A 447 -64.05 -9.68 -2.60
N ARG A 448 -64.49 -8.48 -3.01
CA ARG A 448 -65.77 -7.91 -2.52
C ARG A 448 -66.93 -7.98 -3.52
N ARG A 449 -66.70 -8.53 -4.73
CA ARG A 449 -67.77 -8.73 -5.74
C ARG A 449 -68.56 -10.03 -5.51
N ALA A 450 -67.95 -11.03 -4.85
CA ALA A 450 -68.57 -12.33 -4.58
C ALA A 450 -69.66 -12.33 -3.50
N ASP A 451 -69.65 -11.34 -2.58
CA ASP A 451 -70.57 -11.32 -1.44
C ASP A 451 -72.00 -10.87 -1.80
N GLU A 452 -72.23 -10.28 -2.97
CA GLU A 452 -73.52 -9.70 -3.38
C GLU A 452 -74.26 -10.48 -4.48
N LEU A 453 -73.69 -11.57 -5.02
CA LEU A 453 -74.29 -12.35 -6.13
C LEU A 453 -75.25 -13.46 -5.62
N PRO A 454 -76.57 -13.39 -5.95
CA PRO A 454 -77.51 -14.42 -5.55
C PRO A 454 -77.19 -15.78 -6.21
N GLY A 455 -76.72 -16.75 -5.43
CA GLY A 455 -76.43 -18.12 -5.89
C GLY A 455 -74.96 -18.55 -5.84
N PHE A 456 -74.02 -17.64 -5.57
CA PHE A 456 -72.57 -17.91 -5.47
C PHE A 456 -72.01 -17.95 -4.03
N GLY A 457 -72.87 -18.02 -3.01
CA GLY A 457 -72.47 -17.92 -1.59
C GLY A 457 -71.84 -19.16 -0.94
N SER A 458 -71.45 -20.19 -1.70
CA SER A 458 -70.83 -21.40 -1.11
C SER A 458 -69.32 -21.24 -0.95
N PRO A 459 -68.68 -21.83 0.08
CA PRO A 459 -67.22 -21.82 0.21
C PRO A 459 -66.47 -22.36 -1.01
N ARG A 460 -67.09 -23.30 -1.75
CA ARG A 460 -66.55 -23.87 -3.00
C ARG A 460 -66.59 -22.89 -4.17
N ALA A 461 -67.59 -22.01 -4.22
CA ALA A 461 -67.72 -20.98 -5.24
C ALA A 461 -66.66 -19.87 -5.07
N ARG A 462 -66.34 -19.49 -3.82
CA ARG A 462 -65.22 -18.57 -3.52
C ARG A 462 -63.85 -19.15 -3.87
N LEU A 463 -63.67 -20.45 -3.67
CA LEU A 463 -62.43 -21.16 -4.01
C LEU A 463 -62.24 -21.32 -5.54
N LEU A 464 -63.34 -21.40 -6.28
CA LEU A 464 -63.33 -21.39 -7.76
C LEU A 464 -63.06 -20.00 -8.33
N LEU A 465 -63.63 -18.93 -7.76
CA LEU A 465 -63.37 -17.54 -8.17
C LEU A 465 -61.89 -17.16 -7.95
N ALA A 466 -61.32 -17.49 -6.79
CA ALA A 466 -59.90 -17.29 -6.52
C ALA A 466 -58.98 -18.11 -7.46
N ALA A 467 -59.43 -19.29 -7.91
CA ALA A 467 -58.68 -20.07 -8.90
C ALA A 467 -58.73 -19.41 -10.29
N PHE A 468 -59.85 -18.80 -10.69
CA PHE A 468 -60.00 -18.17 -12.01
C PHE A 468 -59.22 -16.86 -12.17
N ASP A 469 -58.98 -16.10 -11.09
CA ASP A 469 -58.13 -14.91 -11.13
C ASP A 469 -56.64 -15.23 -11.29
N SER A 470 -56.23 -16.47 -11.02
CA SER A 470 -54.85 -16.95 -11.25
C SER A 470 -54.62 -17.53 -12.65
N VAL A 471 -55.68 -17.68 -13.45
CA VAL A 471 -55.63 -18.28 -14.79
C VAL A 471 -55.30 -17.20 -15.82
N HIS A 472 -54.31 -17.48 -16.66
CA HIS A 472 -53.85 -16.55 -17.72
C HIS A 472 -54.82 -16.39 -18.89
N ASP A 473 -55.73 -17.35 -19.11
CA ASP A 473 -56.77 -17.27 -20.13
C ASP A 473 -57.94 -16.39 -19.64
N ALA A 474 -58.58 -15.66 -20.56
CA ALA A 474 -59.75 -14.85 -20.24
C ALA A 474 -60.94 -15.74 -19.85
N VAL A 475 -61.47 -15.54 -18.65
CA VAL A 475 -62.61 -16.29 -18.10
C VAL A 475 -63.82 -15.38 -18.02
N VAL A 476 -64.94 -15.84 -18.58
CA VAL A 476 -66.26 -15.18 -18.49
C VAL A 476 -67.28 -16.19 -17.97
N VAL A 477 -68.09 -15.80 -16.99
CA VAL A 477 -69.18 -16.61 -16.47
C VAL A 477 -70.50 -15.92 -16.77
N THR A 478 -71.45 -16.64 -17.36
CA THR A 478 -72.81 -16.13 -17.67
C THR A 478 -73.88 -16.95 -16.96
N ALA A 479 -75.07 -16.39 -16.73
CA ALA A 479 -76.18 -17.13 -16.15
C ALA A 479 -76.76 -18.18 -17.13
N ALA A 480 -77.23 -19.33 -16.64
CA ALA A 480 -77.79 -20.38 -17.51
C ALA A 480 -79.09 -19.98 -18.23
N HIS A 481 -79.81 -18.97 -17.73
CA HIS A 481 -81.07 -18.49 -18.29
C HIS A 481 -81.06 -16.95 -18.34
N GLY A 482 -81.25 -16.41 -19.53
CA GLY A 482 -81.43 -14.97 -19.79
C GLY A 482 -82.82 -14.68 -20.37
N GLY A 483 -83.28 -13.44 -20.25
CA GLY A 483 -84.52 -13.00 -20.88
C GLY A 483 -84.40 -12.92 -22.41
N ALA A 484 -85.27 -12.12 -23.05
CA ALA A 484 -85.30 -11.94 -24.50
C ALA A 484 -83.99 -11.36 -25.12
N THR A 485 -83.00 -11.03 -24.30
CA THR A 485 -81.73 -10.38 -24.66
C THR A 485 -80.51 -11.29 -24.49
N GLY A 486 -80.67 -12.57 -24.16
CA GLY A 486 -79.57 -13.52 -23.94
C GLY A 486 -79.09 -13.60 -22.47
N ALA A 487 -78.18 -14.54 -22.21
CA ALA A 487 -77.64 -14.83 -20.87
C ALA A 487 -76.68 -13.72 -20.39
N PRO A 488 -76.96 -13.04 -19.25
CA PRO A 488 -76.09 -11.98 -18.77
C PRO A 488 -74.78 -12.52 -18.20
N ILE A 489 -73.70 -11.77 -18.45
CA ILE A 489 -72.38 -11.95 -17.82
C ILE A 489 -72.52 -11.60 -16.33
N VAL A 490 -72.13 -12.55 -15.47
CA VAL A 490 -72.16 -12.40 -14.02
C VAL A 490 -70.77 -12.23 -13.42
N TYR A 491 -69.71 -12.64 -14.13
CA TYR A 491 -68.33 -12.50 -13.69
C TYR A 491 -67.35 -12.54 -14.88
N VAL A 492 -66.24 -11.80 -14.75
CA VAL A 492 -65.06 -11.87 -15.61
C VAL A 492 -63.80 -11.78 -14.75
N ASN A 493 -62.70 -12.43 -15.16
CA ASN A 493 -61.41 -12.37 -14.45
C ASN A 493 -60.51 -11.22 -14.95
N ALA A 494 -59.40 -10.97 -14.26
CA ALA A 494 -58.44 -9.92 -14.65
C ALA A 494 -57.83 -10.14 -16.05
N ALA A 495 -57.62 -11.39 -16.46
CA ALA A 495 -57.12 -11.71 -17.80
C ALA A 495 -58.08 -11.23 -18.90
N PHE A 496 -59.39 -11.34 -18.69
CA PHE A 496 -60.41 -10.79 -19.60
C PHE A 496 -60.30 -9.26 -19.76
N GLU A 497 -60.13 -8.51 -18.66
CA GLU A 497 -60.01 -7.05 -18.71
C GLU A 497 -58.73 -6.64 -19.49
N SER A 498 -57.63 -7.36 -19.25
CA SER A 498 -56.35 -7.14 -19.95
C SER A 498 -56.40 -7.52 -21.44
N GLU A 499 -57.06 -8.63 -21.81
CA GLU A 499 -57.10 -9.15 -23.19
C GLU A 499 -58.06 -8.35 -24.07
N THR A 500 -59.23 -7.99 -23.53
CA THR A 500 -60.33 -7.39 -24.30
C THR A 500 -60.39 -5.86 -24.19
N GLY A 501 -59.80 -5.29 -23.14
CA GLY A 501 -59.85 -3.85 -22.84
C GLY A 501 -61.18 -3.37 -22.26
N PHE A 502 -62.14 -4.26 -22.03
CA PHE A 502 -63.39 -3.93 -21.35
C PHE A 502 -63.23 -4.08 -19.84
N ALA A 503 -63.62 -3.07 -19.05
CA ALA A 503 -63.64 -3.20 -17.60
C ALA A 503 -64.83 -4.07 -17.14
N ALA A 504 -64.62 -4.87 -16.10
CA ALA A 504 -65.62 -5.77 -15.52
C ALA A 504 -66.94 -5.05 -15.18
N ILE A 505 -66.85 -3.82 -14.70
CA ILE A 505 -68.02 -3.01 -14.34
C ILE A 505 -68.89 -2.61 -15.55
N ASP A 506 -68.29 -2.54 -16.73
CA ASP A 506 -68.96 -2.16 -17.97
C ASP A 506 -69.55 -3.37 -18.72
N VAL A 507 -69.13 -4.59 -18.36
CA VAL A 507 -69.57 -5.84 -19.03
C VAL A 507 -70.51 -6.69 -18.19
N VAL A 508 -70.43 -6.61 -16.86
CA VAL A 508 -71.31 -7.37 -15.97
C VAL A 508 -72.76 -6.88 -16.17
N GLY A 509 -73.67 -7.80 -16.47
CA GLY A 509 -75.05 -7.53 -16.83
C GLY A 509 -75.33 -7.46 -18.34
N ASN A 510 -74.31 -7.33 -19.19
CA ASN A 510 -74.42 -7.41 -20.65
C ASN A 510 -74.28 -8.87 -21.14
N THR A 511 -74.43 -9.09 -22.45
CA THR A 511 -74.27 -10.42 -23.07
C THR A 511 -72.94 -10.56 -23.79
N VAL A 512 -72.43 -11.79 -23.89
CA VAL A 512 -71.16 -12.11 -24.56
C VAL A 512 -71.14 -11.78 -26.06
N GLU A 513 -72.30 -11.53 -26.65
CA GLU A 513 -72.46 -11.04 -28.03
C GLU A 513 -71.79 -9.68 -28.24
N MET A 514 -71.64 -8.86 -27.18
CA MET A 514 -70.93 -7.57 -27.25
C MET A 514 -69.44 -7.71 -27.63
N LEU A 515 -68.89 -8.92 -27.52
CA LEU A 515 -67.50 -9.22 -27.84
C LEU A 515 -67.34 -9.72 -29.27
N LEU A 516 -68.43 -9.86 -30.03
CA LEU A 516 -68.40 -10.27 -31.43
C LEU A 516 -68.24 -9.03 -32.34
N PRO A 517 -67.71 -9.20 -33.57
CA PRO A 517 -67.69 -8.13 -34.56
C PRO A 517 -69.11 -7.67 -34.92
N ASP A 518 -69.25 -6.44 -35.45
CA ASP A 518 -70.53 -5.89 -35.91
C ASP A 518 -71.26 -6.81 -36.92
N GLU A 519 -70.51 -7.55 -37.74
CA GLU A 519 -71.00 -8.61 -38.63
C GLU A 519 -70.32 -9.94 -38.26
N PRO A 520 -70.87 -10.72 -37.30
CA PRO A 520 -70.30 -11.99 -36.91
C PRO A 520 -70.53 -13.05 -37.98
N ASP A 521 -69.60 -14.01 -38.08
CA ASP A 521 -69.78 -15.17 -38.97
C ASP A 521 -71.03 -15.95 -38.55
N PRO A 522 -71.97 -16.26 -39.47
CA PRO A 522 -73.17 -17.04 -39.15
C PRO A 522 -72.89 -18.35 -38.44
N SER A 523 -71.76 -19.01 -38.75
CA SER A 523 -71.34 -20.25 -38.09
C SER A 523 -71.05 -20.09 -36.59
N VAL A 524 -70.64 -18.88 -36.17
CA VAL A 524 -70.39 -18.58 -34.75
C VAL A 524 -71.70 -18.54 -33.96
N MET A 525 -72.74 -17.95 -34.57
CA MET A 525 -74.07 -17.87 -33.95
C MET A 525 -74.75 -19.24 -33.91
N GLU A 526 -74.68 -20.01 -35.00
CA GLU A 526 -75.19 -21.38 -35.05
C GLU A 526 -74.53 -22.28 -33.99
N TRP A 527 -73.21 -22.14 -33.80
CA TRP A 527 -72.48 -22.88 -32.77
C TRP A 527 -72.93 -22.52 -31.35
N PHE A 528 -73.14 -21.24 -31.03
CA PHE A 528 -73.67 -20.87 -29.72
C PHE A 528 -75.03 -21.51 -29.47
N GLU A 529 -75.95 -21.49 -30.44
CA GLU A 529 -77.26 -22.13 -30.31
C GLU A 529 -77.15 -23.65 -30.07
N GLU A 530 -76.34 -24.35 -30.87
CA GLU A 530 -76.13 -25.80 -30.75
C GLU A 530 -75.56 -26.20 -29.39
N VAL A 531 -74.56 -25.46 -28.89
CA VAL A 531 -73.90 -25.75 -27.60
C VAL A 531 -74.86 -25.51 -26.43
N HIS A 532 -75.67 -24.44 -26.49
CA HIS A 532 -76.66 -24.15 -25.47
C HIS A 532 -77.80 -25.18 -25.43
N GLU A 533 -78.25 -25.67 -26.60
CA GLU A 533 -79.27 -26.72 -26.71
C GLU A 533 -78.74 -28.08 -26.22
N ALA A 534 -77.52 -28.46 -26.64
CA ALA A 534 -76.90 -29.73 -26.29
C ALA A 534 -76.48 -29.83 -24.82
N ARG A 535 -76.25 -28.70 -24.14
CA ARG A 535 -75.76 -28.64 -22.74
C ARG A 535 -74.50 -29.47 -22.51
N SER A 536 -73.58 -29.44 -23.48
CA SER A 536 -72.30 -30.12 -23.45
C SER A 536 -71.20 -29.15 -23.81
N GLY A 537 -70.01 -29.28 -23.21
CA GLY A 537 -68.91 -28.37 -23.51
C GLY A 537 -68.41 -28.52 -24.95
N ALA A 538 -68.04 -27.41 -25.58
CA ALA A 538 -67.49 -27.36 -26.92
C ALA A 538 -66.47 -26.21 -27.05
N THR A 539 -65.57 -26.32 -28.03
CA THR A 539 -64.54 -25.32 -28.32
C THR A 539 -64.60 -24.91 -29.78
N MET A 540 -64.45 -23.62 -30.07
CA MET A 540 -64.41 -23.08 -31.42
C MET A 540 -63.49 -21.87 -31.51
N GLU A 541 -62.80 -21.73 -32.65
CA GLU A 541 -62.04 -20.53 -32.99
C GLU A 541 -62.97 -19.50 -33.65
N MET A 542 -62.93 -18.26 -33.15
CA MET A 542 -63.79 -17.18 -33.64
C MET A 542 -63.05 -15.83 -33.59
N ALA A 543 -63.48 -14.89 -34.43
CA ALA A 543 -63.02 -13.51 -34.33
C ALA A 543 -63.75 -12.78 -33.20
N VAL A 544 -63.02 -11.99 -32.43
CA VAL A 544 -63.51 -11.27 -31.24
C VAL A 544 -63.07 -9.82 -31.31
N ALA A 545 -63.95 -8.91 -30.93
CA ALA A 545 -63.69 -7.48 -30.88
C ALA A 545 -63.20 -7.04 -29.48
N ARG A 546 -62.17 -6.19 -29.46
CA ARG A 546 -61.73 -5.45 -28.28
C ARG A 546 -62.53 -4.16 -28.11
N ALA A 547 -62.42 -3.54 -26.93
CA ALA A 547 -63.06 -2.26 -26.62
C ALA A 547 -62.66 -1.11 -27.56
N ASP A 548 -61.48 -1.20 -28.19
CA ASP A 548 -60.98 -0.23 -29.17
C ASP A 548 -61.43 -0.51 -30.63
N GLY A 549 -62.22 -1.56 -30.84
CA GLY A 549 -62.70 -2.01 -32.15
C GLY A 549 -61.72 -2.90 -32.93
N SER A 550 -60.53 -3.20 -32.39
CA SER A 550 -59.61 -4.15 -33.03
C SER A 550 -60.12 -5.59 -32.91
N LEU A 551 -59.96 -6.37 -33.99
CA LEU A 551 -60.33 -7.79 -34.02
C LEU A 551 -59.12 -8.68 -33.74
N TYR A 552 -59.31 -9.74 -32.98
CA TYR A 552 -58.33 -10.81 -32.78
C TYR A 552 -58.96 -12.18 -32.89
N LEU A 553 -58.13 -13.19 -33.15
CA LEU A 553 -58.56 -14.57 -33.24
C LEU A 553 -58.47 -15.23 -31.86
N CYS A 554 -59.59 -15.77 -31.39
CA CYS A 554 -59.74 -16.33 -30.07
C CYS A 554 -60.26 -17.77 -30.17
N GLU A 555 -59.60 -18.71 -29.49
CA GLU A 555 -60.19 -20.02 -29.20
C GLU A 555 -61.10 -19.87 -27.99
N THR A 556 -62.41 -20.08 -28.16
CA THR A 556 -63.41 -19.98 -27.09
C THR A 556 -63.95 -21.36 -26.76
N THR A 557 -63.78 -21.78 -25.51
CA THR A 557 -64.36 -23.00 -24.93
C THR A 557 -65.55 -22.62 -24.05
N LEU A 558 -66.72 -23.19 -24.36
CA LEU A 558 -67.95 -23.01 -23.58
C LEU A 558 -68.27 -24.30 -22.84
N SER A 559 -68.53 -24.24 -21.53
CA SER A 559 -68.85 -25.41 -20.69
C SER A 559 -69.95 -25.11 -19.67
N PRO A 560 -70.95 -26.00 -19.48
CA PRO A 560 -72.02 -25.75 -18.51
C PRO A 560 -71.56 -26.03 -17.06
N ILE A 561 -71.89 -25.13 -16.14
CA ILE A 561 -71.70 -25.28 -14.70
C ILE A 561 -73.00 -25.82 -14.09
N ILE A 562 -72.91 -27.01 -13.52
CA ILE A 562 -74.03 -27.72 -12.88
C ILE A 562 -73.82 -27.70 -11.37
N ASP A 563 -74.88 -27.42 -10.60
CA ASP A 563 -74.85 -27.43 -9.15
C ASP A 563 -74.83 -28.86 -8.56
N GLU A 564 -74.70 -28.97 -7.24
CA GLU A 564 -74.65 -30.25 -6.51
C GLU A 564 -75.95 -31.08 -6.64
N ARG A 565 -77.03 -30.48 -7.16
CA ARG A 565 -78.34 -31.11 -7.39
C ARG A 565 -78.54 -31.51 -8.85
N GLY A 566 -77.55 -31.31 -9.71
CA GLY A 566 -77.63 -31.65 -11.14
C GLY A 566 -78.32 -30.57 -11.99
N VAL A 567 -78.54 -29.36 -11.46
CA VAL A 567 -79.17 -28.25 -12.18
C VAL A 567 -78.12 -27.38 -12.85
N HIS A 568 -78.28 -27.11 -14.14
CA HIS A 568 -77.44 -26.16 -14.86
C HIS A 568 -77.73 -24.72 -14.39
N THR A 569 -76.72 -24.06 -13.83
CA THR A 569 -76.87 -22.74 -13.18
C THR A 569 -76.18 -21.61 -13.95
N HIS A 570 -75.02 -21.88 -14.54
CA HIS A 570 -74.18 -20.89 -15.23
C HIS A 570 -73.41 -21.53 -16.39
N TRP A 571 -72.91 -20.72 -17.31
CA TRP A 571 -71.92 -21.14 -18.32
C TRP A 571 -70.54 -20.59 -17.97
N LEU A 572 -69.50 -21.39 -18.21
CA LEU A 572 -68.11 -21.01 -18.16
C LEU A 572 -67.58 -20.85 -19.60
N HIS A 573 -67.12 -19.66 -19.93
CA HIS A 573 -66.39 -19.37 -21.16
C HIS A 573 -64.91 -19.21 -20.79
N VAL A 574 -64.05 -20.05 -21.37
CA VAL A 574 -62.59 -19.89 -21.30
C VAL A 574 -62.12 -19.49 -22.69
N ARG A 575 -61.41 -18.38 -22.78
CA ARG A 575 -61.03 -17.72 -24.03
C ARG A 575 -59.53 -17.54 -24.08
N ARG A 576 -58.92 -17.99 -25.18
CA ARG A 576 -57.48 -17.97 -25.38
C ARG A 576 -57.13 -17.22 -26.65
N ASP A 577 -56.39 -16.13 -26.53
CA ASP A 577 -55.86 -15.37 -27.67
C ASP A 577 -54.83 -16.21 -28.45
N LEU A 578 -55.11 -16.47 -29.73
CA LEU A 578 -54.23 -17.25 -30.61
C LEU A 578 -53.17 -16.39 -31.33
N THR A 579 -53.11 -15.07 -31.07
CA THR A 579 -52.20 -14.13 -31.74
C THR A 579 -50.72 -14.46 -31.47
N GLN A 580 -50.38 -14.93 -30.26
CA GLN A 580 -49.00 -15.32 -29.89
C GLN A 580 -48.54 -16.64 -30.52
N ARG A 581 -49.45 -17.57 -30.84
CA ARG A 581 -49.08 -18.88 -31.40
C ARG A 581 -48.51 -18.77 -32.82
N ARG A 582 -48.93 -17.77 -33.60
CA ARG A 582 -48.26 -17.39 -34.87
C ARG A 582 -46.97 -16.61 -34.66
N ALA A 583 -46.78 -15.94 -33.51
CA ALA A 583 -45.52 -15.30 -33.15
C ALA A 583 -44.42 -16.31 -32.81
N ALA A 584 -44.75 -17.51 -32.32
CA ALA A 584 -43.78 -18.59 -32.07
C ALA A 584 -43.09 -19.10 -33.37
N GLU A 585 -43.76 -19.04 -34.53
CA GLU A 585 -43.13 -19.27 -35.83
C GLU A 585 -42.15 -18.13 -36.21
N GLY A 586 -42.41 -16.91 -35.74
CA GLY A 586 -41.50 -15.76 -35.84
C GLY A 586 -40.34 -15.79 -34.84
N ASP A 587 -40.53 -16.35 -33.65
CA ASP A 587 -39.49 -16.51 -32.64
C ASP A 587 -38.44 -17.54 -33.08
N ARG A 588 -38.82 -18.59 -33.82
CA ARG A 588 -37.84 -19.50 -34.43
C ARG A 588 -36.90 -18.77 -35.40
N ALA A 589 -37.43 -17.88 -36.23
CA ALA A 589 -36.64 -17.03 -37.12
C ALA A 589 -35.81 -15.98 -36.35
N ARG A 590 -36.29 -15.48 -35.21
CA ARG A 590 -35.52 -14.60 -34.32
C ARG A 590 -34.39 -15.33 -33.61
N PHE A 591 -34.60 -16.55 -33.10
CA PHE A 591 -33.55 -17.35 -32.47
C PHE A 591 -32.48 -17.77 -33.47
N GLU A 592 -32.85 -18.19 -34.69
CA GLU A 592 -31.90 -18.42 -35.78
C GLU A 592 -31.12 -17.12 -36.10
N GLY A 593 -31.80 -15.98 -36.15
CA GLY A 593 -31.16 -14.67 -36.31
C GLY A 593 -30.20 -14.28 -35.17
N LEU A 594 -30.53 -14.59 -33.92
CA LEU A 594 -29.71 -14.29 -32.74
C LEU A 594 -28.45 -15.17 -32.67
N ILE A 595 -28.56 -16.46 -33.01
CA ILE A 595 -27.41 -17.38 -33.08
C ILE A 595 -26.50 -17.02 -34.26
N GLU A 596 -27.05 -16.56 -35.39
CA GLU A 596 -26.26 -16.07 -36.51
C GLU A 596 -25.55 -14.73 -36.23
N GLN A 597 -26.14 -13.88 -35.38
CA GLN A 597 -25.58 -12.58 -35.02
C GLN A 597 -24.68 -12.60 -33.77
N THR A 598 -24.61 -13.73 -33.05
CA THR A 598 -23.73 -13.84 -31.87
C THR A 598 -22.27 -13.84 -32.29
N LYS A 599 -21.43 -13.21 -31.47
CA LYS A 599 -19.98 -13.19 -31.67
C LYS A 599 -19.30 -14.47 -31.16
N ALA A 600 -20.01 -15.31 -30.41
CA ALA A 600 -19.51 -16.61 -30.00
C ALA A 600 -19.45 -17.57 -31.20
N PHE A 601 -18.48 -18.47 -31.22
CA PHE A 601 -18.34 -19.51 -32.23
C PHE A 601 -19.23 -20.69 -31.86
N VAL A 602 -20.30 -20.92 -32.62
CA VAL A 602 -21.29 -21.95 -32.32
C VAL A 602 -21.29 -23.00 -33.42
N PHE A 603 -21.26 -24.27 -33.03
CA PHE A 603 -21.54 -25.37 -33.95
C PHE A 603 -22.44 -26.45 -33.33
N LEU A 604 -23.15 -27.17 -34.19
CA LEU A 604 -23.82 -28.43 -33.87
C LEU A 604 -23.21 -29.53 -34.74
N ALA A 605 -22.97 -30.70 -34.15
CA ALA A 605 -22.52 -31.89 -34.83
C ALA A 605 -23.34 -33.12 -34.42
N ASP A 606 -23.33 -34.17 -35.22
CA ASP A 606 -23.91 -35.46 -34.85
C ASP A 606 -23.04 -36.19 -33.80
N ALA A 607 -23.52 -37.34 -33.30
CA ALA A 607 -22.79 -38.16 -32.34
C ALA A 607 -21.45 -38.72 -32.85
N ASN A 608 -21.20 -38.71 -34.18
CA ASN A 608 -19.93 -39.10 -34.79
C ASN A 608 -19.00 -37.89 -35.01
N GLY A 609 -19.45 -36.68 -34.68
CA GLY A 609 -18.70 -35.44 -34.86
C GLY A 609 -18.76 -34.88 -36.28
N ALA A 610 -19.75 -35.25 -37.11
CA ALA A 610 -20.00 -34.60 -38.39
C ALA A 610 -20.78 -33.31 -38.17
N LEU A 611 -20.30 -32.18 -38.71
CA LEU A 611 -20.91 -30.87 -38.50
C LEU A 611 -22.26 -30.75 -39.23
N LEU A 612 -23.28 -30.38 -38.48
CA LEU A 612 -24.65 -30.15 -38.96
C LEU A 612 -24.95 -28.66 -39.13
N TYR A 613 -24.35 -27.82 -38.28
CA TYR A 613 -24.56 -26.38 -38.27
C TYR A 613 -23.33 -25.66 -37.73
N MET A 614 -23.07 -24.45 -38.25
CA MET A 614 -22.19 -23.46 -37.64
C MET A 614 -22.67 -22.06 -38.01
N ASN A 615 -22.54 -21.13 -37.06
CA ASN A 615 -22.96 -19.75 -37.23
C ASN A 615 -21.94 -18.91 -38.03
N ALA A 616 -22.36 -17.73 -38.48
CA ALA A 616 -21.53 -16.80 -39.25
C ALA A 616 -20.19 -16.45 -38.58
N ALA A 617 -20.16 -16.29 -37.26
CA ALA A 617 -18.94 -15.96 -36.52
C ALA A 617 -17.87 -17.07 -36.64
N LEU A 618 -18.27 -18.34 -36.46
CA LEU A 618 -17.35 -19.47 -36.61
C LEU A 618 -16.93 -19.66 -38.08
N ARG A 619 -17.84 -19.47 -39.04
CA ARG A 619 -17.52 -19.52 -40.48
C ARG A 619 -16.44 -18.51 -40.86
N ALA A 620 -16.58 -17.27 -40.37
CA ALA A 620 -15.63 -16.20 -40.64
C ALA A 620 -14.23 -16.52 -40.10
N VAL A 621 -14.13 -17.08 -38.88
CA VAL A 621 -12.85 -17.47 -38.27
C VAL A 621 -12.22 -18.69 -38.95
N LEU A 622 -13.03 -19.59 -39.52
CA LEU A 622 -12.54 -20.75 -40.26
C LEU A 622 -12.22 -20.45 -41.74
N GLY A 623 -12.48 -19.23 -42.20
CA GLY A 623 -12.30 -18.80 -43.58
C GLY A 623 -13.33 -19.38 -44.56
N LEU A 624 -14.50 -19.80 -44.07
CA LEU A 624 -15.57 -20.44 -44.85
C LEU A 624 -16.60 -19.42 -45.34
N GLY A 625 -17.07 -19.58 -46.58
CA GLY A 625 -18.12 -18.75 -47.19
C GLY A 625 -19.53 -19.10 -46.71
N GLY A 626 -20.48 -18.18 -46.90
CA GLY A 626 -21.88 -18.36 -46.50
C GLY A 626 -22.60 -19.53 -47.19
N ASP A 627 -22.20 -19.87 -48.42
CA ASP A 627 -22.79 -20.94 -49.23
C ASP A 627 -22.04 -22.28 -49.17
N ASP A 628 -20.97 -22.37 -48.37
CA ASP A 628 -20.18 -23.60 -48.27
C ASP A 628 -21.00 -24.71 -47.59
N ARG A 629 -21.16 -25.82 -48.31
CA ARG A 629 -21.87 -26.99 -47.80
C ARG A 629 -20.98 -27.70 -46.76
N LEU A 630 -21.49 -27.82 -45.53
CA LEU A 630 -20.85 -28.53 -44.42
C LEU A 630 -20.80 -30.06 -44.57
N VAL A 631 -21.15 -30.58 -45.75
CA VAL A 631 -21.23 -32.02 -46.01
C VAL A 631 -19.82 -32.62 -45.90
N ASP A 632 -19.68 -33.65 -45.06
CA ASP A 632 -18.43 -34.36 -44.75
C ASP A 632 -17.36 -33.59 -43.95
N VAL A 633 -17.69 -32.43 -43.36
CA VAL A 633 -16.75 -31.71 -42.47
C VAL A 633 -16.87 -32.24 -41.04
N SER A 634 -15.77 -32.77 -40.50
CA SER A 634 -15.72 -33.21 -39.11
C SER A 634 -15.46 -32.02 -38.18
N ALA A 635 -16.14 -31.98 -37.03
CA ALA A 635 -15.86 -31.04 -35.96
C ALA A 635 -14.42 -31.14 -35.42
N ARG A 636 -13.69 -32.23 -35.73
CA ARG A 636 -12.27 -32.36 -35.39
C ARG A 636 -11.36 -31.52 -36.29
N SER A 637 -11.74 -31.29 -37.54
CA SER A 637 -10.87 -30.63 -38.52
C SER A 637 -10.78 -29.11 -38.34
N ILE A 638 -11.64 -28.52 -37.50
CA ILE A 638 -11.65 -27.08 -37.22
C ILE A 638 -10.70 -26.70 -36.06
N PHE A 639 -10.18 -27.70 -35.33
CA PHE A 639 -9.19 -27.51 -34.28
C PHE A 639 -7.77 -27.79 -34.79
N ALA A 640 -6.78 -27.21 -34.13
CA ALA A 640 -5.37 -27.43 -34.46
C ALA A 640 -4.99 -28.92 -34.33
N ALA A 641 -4.05 -29.38 -35.16
CA ALA A 641 -3.68 -30.79 -35.21
C ALA A 641 -3.17 -31.33 -33.86
N GLU A 642 -2.53 -30.47 -33.07
CA GLU A 642 -2.03 -30.76 -31.73
C GLU A 642 -3.16 -31.04 -30.71
N GLU A 643 -4.38 -30.55 -30.97
CA GLU A 643 -5.56 -30.76 -30.11
C GLU A 643 -6.20 -32.14 -30.29
N SER A 644 -5.87 -32.83 -31.38
CA SER A 644 -6.49 -34.11 -31.74
C SER A 644 -6.33 -35.18 -30.65
N GLU A 645 -5.13 -35.30 -30.07
CA GLU A 645 -4.87 -36.23 -28.97
C GLU A 645 -5.66 -35.88 -27.70
N ARG A 646 -5.83 -34.58 -27.42
CA ARG A 646 -6.60 -34.11 -26.27
C ARG A 646 -8.09 -34.37 -26.44
N ILE A 647 -8.62 -34.16 -27.64
CA ILE A 647 -10.02 -34.47 -27.97
C ILE A 647 -10.33 -35.94 -27.70
N ASP A 648 -9.46 -36.87 -28.11
CA ASP A 648 -9.68 -38.31 -27.90
C ASP A 648 -9.47 -38.75 -26.44
N ARG A 649 -8.50 -38.15 -25.74
CA ARG A 649 -8.16 -38.54 -24.36
C ARG A 649 -9.09 -37.93 -23.32
N GLU A 650 -9.64 -36.74 -23.57
CA GLU A 650 -10.31 -35.92 -22.56
C GLU A 650 -11.75 -35.57 -22.97
N VAL A 651 -11.93 -34.96 -24.14
CA VAL A 651 -13.24 -34.40 -24.56
C VAL A 651 -14.25 -35.51 -24.85
N VAL A 652 -13.89 -36.52 -25.65
CA VAL A 652 -14.80 -37.61 -26.02
C VAL A 652 -15.24 -38.46 -24.81
N PRO A 653 -14.33 -38.87 -23.90
CA PRO A 653 -14.73 -39.54 -22.67
C PRO A 653 -15.63 -38.68 -21.78
N ALA A 654 -15.30 -37.40 -21.58
CA ALA A 654 -16.11 -36.49 -20.75
C ALA A 654 -17.52 -36.29 -21.30
N LEU A 655 -17.70 -36.20 -22.62
CA LEU A 655 -19.03 -36.11 -23.24
C LEU A 655 -19.84 -37.41 -23.07
N ARG A 656 -19.19 -38.57 -23.06
CA ARG A 656 -19.88 -39.86 -22.84
C ARG A 656 -20.27 -40.08 -21.38
N GLU A 657 -19.42 -39.69 -20.44
CA GLU A 657 -19.62 -39.93 -19.00
C GLU A 657 -20.43 -38.82 -18.32
N HIS A 658 -20.13 -37.56 -18.65
CA HIS A 658 -20.66 -36.39 -17.96
C HIS A 658 -21.56 -35.52 -18.84
N ARG A 659 -21.74 -35.87 -20.13
CA ARG A 659 -22.54 -35.12 -21.12
C ARG A 659 -22.11 -33.66 -21.34
N ARG A 660 -20.96 -33.25 -20.79
CA ARG A 660 -20.40 -31.90 -20.92
C ARG A 660 -18.88 -31.93 -20.76
N TRP A 661 -18.20 -31.00 -21.44
CA TRP A 661 -16.79 -30.67 -21.25
C TRP A 661 -16.60 -29.16 -21.41
N SER A 662 -15.65 -28.57 -20.70
CA SER A 662 -15.29 -27.16 -20.83
C SER A 662 -13.77 -27.03 -20.74
N GLY A 663 -13.16 -26.29 -21.66
CA GLY A 663 -11.71 -26.12 -21.69
C GLY A 663 -11.24 -25.20 -22.80
N ASP A 664 -9.96 -24.88 -22.79
CA ASP A 664 -9.34 -24.09 -23.84
C ASP A 664 -9.07 -24.92 -25.09
N GLY A 665 -8.84 -24.27 -26.23
CA GLY A 665 -8.53 -24.92 -27.50
C GLY A 665 -8.03 -23.92 -28.52
N THR A 666 -7.53 -24.42 -29.65
CA THR A 666 -7.09 -23.58 -30.77
C THR A 666 -7.88 -23.94 -32.01
N LEU A 667 -8.65 -22.99 -32.54
CA LEU A 667 -9.27 -23.10 -33.86
C LEU A 667 -8.27 -22.72 -34.94
N VAL A 668 -8.35 -23.39 -36.09
CA VAL A 668 -7.48 -23.11 -37.23
C VAL A 668 -8.32 -22.81 -38.46
N ASP A 669 -8.04 -21.66 -39.08
CA ASP A 669 -8.55 -21.31 -40.40
C ASP A 669 -8.04 -22.34 -41.41
N THR A 670 -8.97 -23.06 -42.03
CA THR A 670 -8.68 -24.16 -42.94
C THR A 670 -8.10 -23.72 -44.28
N THR A 671 -8.18 -22.43 -44.60
CA THR A 671 -7.70 -21.81 -45.84
C THR A 671 -6.38 -21.06 -45.63
N THR A 672 -6.27 -20.27 -44.57
CA THR A 672 -5.09 -19.41 -44.31
C THR A 672 -4.11 -19.98 -43.30
N GLY A 673 -4.55 -20.94 -42.47
CA GLY A 673 -3.77 -21.45 -41.33
C GLY A 673 -3.73 -20.52 -40.12
N ALA A 674 -4.49 -19.42 -40.11
CA ALA A 674 -4.60 -18.53 -38.97
C ALA A 674 -5.13 -19.27 -37.74
N ARG A 675 -4.55 -18.99 -36.57
CA ARG A 675 -4.89 -19.64 -35.30
C ARG A 675 -5.67 -18.68 -34.41
N THR A 676 -6.78 -19.15 -33.84
CA THR A 676 -7.61 -18.40 -32.89
C THR A 676 -7.69 -19.18 -31.59
N GLU A 677 -7.28 -18.57 -30.48
CA GLU A 677 -7.36 -19.20 -29.16
C GLU A 677 -8.77 -19.05 -28.61
N VAL A 678 -9.36 -20.17 -28.19
CA VAL A 678 -10.75 -20.22 -27.73
C VAL A 678 -10.89 -20.93 -26.40
N VAL A 679 -11.96 -20.62 -25.68
CA VAL A 679 -12.49 -21.46 -24.60
C VAL A 679 -13.83 -22.00 -25.07
N SER A 680 -14.00 -23.32 -25.02
CA SER A 680 -15.14 -24.05 -25.57
C SER A 680 -15.91 -24.76 -24.46
N ASP A 681 -17.20 -24.48 -24.37
CA ASP A 681 -18.17 -25.32 -23.65
C ASP A 681 -18.84 -26.26 -24.66
N ILE A 682 -18.64 -27.57 -24.49
CA ILE A 682 -19.14 -28.62 -25.38
C ILE A 682 -20.12 -29.50 -24.59
N GLN A 683 -21.30 -29.76 -25.15
CA GLN A 683 -22.36 -30.53 -24.51
C GLN A 683 -22.95 -31.57 -25.46
N LEU A 684 -23.38 -32.69 -24.89
CA LEU A 684 -24.14 -33.72 -25.59
C LEU A 684 -25.63 -33.55 -25.26
N VAL A 685 -26.42 -33.07 -26.21
CA VAL A 685 -27.85 -32.78 -26.08
C VAL A 685 -28.69 -33.80 -26.84
N ASP A 686 -29.90 -34.09 -26.36
CA ASP A 686 -30.85 -34.94 -27.10
C ASP A 686 -31.61 -34.07 -28.11
N ASP A 687 -31.82 -34.56 -29.34
CA ASP A 687 -32.55 -33.83 -30.37
C ASP A 687 -34.04 -33.73 -29.98
N PRO A 688 -34.57 -32.50 -29.74
CA PRO A 688 -35.95 -32.32 -29.31
C PRO A 688 -36.98 -32.68 -30.40
N LEU A 689 -36.56 -32.75 -31.67
CA LEU A 689 -37.42 -33.12 -32.80
C LEU A 689 -37.35 -34.63 -33.09
N HIS A 690 -36.27 -35.32 -32.68
CA HIS A 690 -36.06 -36.74 -32.93
C HIS A 690 -35.63 -37.48 -31.65
N PRO A 691 -36.59 -38.01 -30.87
CA PRO A 691 -36.30 -38.75 -29.64
C PRO A 691 -35.35 -39.92 -29.88
N GLY A 692 -34.21 -39.92 -29.18
CA GLY A 692 -33.16 -40.94 -29.30
C GLY A 692 -31.97 -40.57 -30.20
N VAL A 693 -32.01 -39.41 -30.87
CA VAL A 693 -30.87 -38.83 -31.58
C VAL A 693 -30.10 -37.90 -30.64
N GLN A 694 -28.77 -37.99 -30.63
CA GLN A 694 -27.91 -37.14 -29.81
C GLN A 694 -27.08 -36.22 -30.70
N LEU A 695 -26.94 -34.97 -30.27
CA LEU A 695 -26.20 -33.92 -30.94
C LEU A 695 -25.11 -33.37 -30.01
N ILE A 696 -23.97 -33.02 -30.58
CA ILE A 696 -22.90 -32.30 -29.89
C ILE A 696 -23.09 -30.81 -30.17
N ALA A 697 -23.38 -30.03 -29.15
CA ALA A 697 -23.46 -28.59 -29.21
C ALA A 697 -22.21 -27.97 -28.60
N SER A 698 -21.59 -27.05 -29.31
CA SER A 698 -20.41 -26.32 -28.82
C SER A 698 -20.63 -24.83 -28.92
N VAL A 699 -20.28 -24.13 -27.84
CA VAL A 699 -20.16 -22.67 -27.82
C VAL A 699 -18.73 -22.34 -27.41
N SER A 700 -18.00 -21.66 -28.29
CA SER A 700 -16.63 -21.25 -28.03
C SER A 700 -16.52 -19.73 -28.07
N ARG A 701 -15.67 -19.15 -27.24
CA ARG A 701 -15.39 -17.71 -27.22
C ARG A 701 -13.94 -17.46 -27.58
N ASP A 702 -13.69 -16.44 -28.38
CA ASP A 702 -12.34 -15.95 -28.64
C ASP A 702 -11.74 -15.38 -27.34
N VAL A 703 -10.61 -15.93 -26.93
CA VAL A 703 -9.83 -15.46 -25.77
C VAL A 703 -8.43 -15.01 -26.19
N SER A 704 -8.18 -14.85 -27.48
CA SER A 704 -6.84 -14.52 -28.01
C SER A 704 -6.29 -13.23 -27.39
N GLU A 705 -7.13 -12.19 -27.25
CA GLU A 705 -6.74 -10.92 -26.64
C GLU A 705 -6.47 -11.07 -25.13
N VAL A 706 -7.37 -11.74 -24.40
CA VAL A 706 -7.22 -12.00 -22.96
C VAL A 706 -5.96 -12.82 -22.65
N LYS A 707 -5.73 -13.93 -23.36
CA LYS A 707 -4.52 -14.73 -23.18
C LYS A 707 -3.25 -14.00 -23.60
N SER A 708 -3.31 -13.09 -24.58
CA SER A 708 -2.15 -12.25 -24.94
C SER A 708 -1.80 -11.25 -23.84
N LEU A 709 -2.81 -10.63 -23.20
CA LEU A 709 -2.66 -9.72 -22.07
C LEU A 709 -2.11 -10.44 -20.84
N GLU A 710 -2.64 -11.63 -20.51
CA GLU A 710 -2.14 -12.45 -19.40
C GLU A 710 -0.67 -12.86 -19.59
N ARG A 711 -0.27 -13.23 -20.81
CA ARG A 711 1.14 -13.55 -21.14
C ARG A 711 2.03 -12.32 -20.98
N ALA A 712 1.58 -11.15 -21.44
CA ALA A 712 2.31 -9.89 -21.28
C ALA A 712 2.45 -9.49 -19.81
N GLU A 713 1.40 -9.63 -19.01
CA GLU A 713 1.44 -9.31 -17.59
C GLU A 713 2.33 -10.28 -16.81
N ARG A 714 2.26 -11.58 -17.10
CA ARG A 714 3.18 -12.58 -16.53
C ARG A 714 4.63 -12.22 -16.85
N ARG A 715 4.92 -11.88 -18.11
CA ARG A 715 6.26 -11.47 -18.55
C ARG A 715 6.76 -10.24 -17.79
N ARG A 716 5.89 -9.24 -17.58
CA ARG A 716 6.22 -8.03 -16.78
C ARG A 716 6.53 -8.38 -15.32
N ARG A 717 5.75 -9.26 -14.68
CA ARG A 717 6.01 -9.70 -13.30
C ARG A 717 7.33 -10.48 -13.19
N GLU A 718 7.63 -11.36 -14.14
CA GLU A 718 8.90 -12.08 -14.18
C GLU A 718 10.09 -11.11 -14.27
N LEU A 719 10.03 -10.11 -15.16
CA LEU A 719 11.05 -9.07 -15.30
C LEU A 719 11.22 -8.24 -14.01
N GLY A 720 10.12 -7.82 -13.38
CA GLY A 720 10.15 -7.07 -12.11
C GLY A 720 10.72 -7.88 -10.93
N SER A 721 10.41 -9.19 -10.86
CA SER A 721 10.89 -10.07 -9.79
C SER A 721 12.42 -10.24 -9.79
N PHE A 722 13.07 -10.09 -10.96
CA PHE A 722 14.51 -10.20 -11.07
C PHE A 722 15.25 -9.06 -10.35
N ALA A 723 14.72 -7.83 -10.39
CA ALA A 723 15.29 -6.70 -9.65
C ALA A 723 15.29 -6.97 -8.13
N ALA A 724 14.20 -7.54 -7.60
CA ALA A 724 14.13 -7.94 -6.20
C ALA A 724 15.14 -9.05 -5.85
N LEU A 725 15.36 -10.01 -6.75
CA LEU A 725 16.38 -11.06 -6.59
C LEU A 725 17.80 -10.45 -6.50
N VAL A 726 18.12 -9.49 -7.36
CA VAL A 726 19.43 -8.80 -7.33
C VAL A 726 19.62 -8.05 -6.01
N ALA A 727 18.61 -7.32 -5.55
CA ALA A 727 18.64 -6.63 -4.26
C ALA A 727 18.81 -7.61 -3.08
N SER A 728 18.09 -8.73 -3.08
CA SER A 728 18.20 -9.77 -2.06
C SER A 728 19.59 -10.40 -2.00
N ARG A 729 20.15 -10.82 -3.15
CA ARG A 729 21.50 -11.41 -3.18
C ARG A 729 22.56 -10.39 -2.72
N ALA A 730 22.39 -9.11 -3.03
CA ALA A 730 23.32 -8.07 -2.57
C ALA A 730 23.25 -7.80 -1.05
N LEU A 731 22.17 -8.21 -0.37
CA LEU A 731 22.06 -8.17 1.09
C LEU A 731 22.65 -9.43 1.74
N ASP A 732 22.50 -10.59 1.12
CA ASP A 732 22.98 -11.87 1.64
C ASP A 732 24.51 -12.00 1.59
N VAL A 733 25.12 -11.51 0.51
CA VAL A 733 26.57 -11.58 0.28
C VAL A 733 27.15 -10.18 0.44
N GLY A 734 28.30 -10.04 1.12
CA GLY A 734 28.95 -8.73 1.30
C GLY A 734 29.25 -8.06 -0.04
N HIS A 735 29.26 -6.72 -0.09
CA HIS A 735 29.37 -5.96 -1.35
C HIS A 735 30.56 -6.36 -2.23
N ASP A 736 31.72 -6.69 -1.65
CA ASP A 736 32.90 -7.11 -2.42
C ASP A 736 32.71 -8.51 -3.02
N GLU A 737 32.15 -9.44 -2.25
CA GLU A 737 31.90 -10.83 -2.65
C GLU A 737 30.74 -10.97 -3.66
N PHE A 738 29.81 -10.01 -3.66
CA PHE A 738 28.74 -9.92 -4.66
C PHE A 738 29.31 -9.76 -6.08
N PHE A 739 30.27 -8.86 -6.25
CA PHE A 739 30.87 -8.60 -7.57
C PHE A 739 31.76 -9.76 -8.04
N ASP A 740 32.37 -10.52 -7.12
CA ASP A 740 33.13 -11.73 -7.47
C ASP A 740 32.25 -12.83 -8.11
N HIS A 741 30.93 -12.77 -7.90
CA HIS A 741 29.96 -13.75 -8.41
C HIS A 741 28.92 -13.16 -9.37
N ILE A 742 29.13 -11.91 -9.82
CA ILE A 742 28.12 -11.17 -10.60
C ILE A 742 27.84 -11.84 -11.97
N ASP A 743 28.82 -12.51 -12.57
CA ASP A 743 28.69 -13.13 -13.89
C ASP A 743 27.54 -14.13 -13.98
N ARG A 744 27.26 -14.87 -12.89
CA ARG A 744 26.13 -15.81 -12.85
C ARG A 744 24.79 -15.06 -12.92
N LEU A 745 24.67 -13.96 -12.16
CA LEU A 745 23.50 -13.10 -12.19
C LEU A 745 23.30 -12.45 -13.56
N LEU A 746 24.39 -11.96 -14.18
CA LEU A 746 24.33 -11.39 -15.53
C LEU A 746 23.89 -12.44 -16.56
N GLY A 747 24.24 -13.71 -16.38
CA GLY A 747 23.77 -14.80 -17.24
C GLY A 747 22.30 -15.17 -17.05
N GLU A 748 21.81 -15.18 -15.81
CA GLU A 748 20.38 -15.31 -15.51
C GLU A 748 19.59 -14.15 -16.15
N PHE A 749 20.10 -12.93 -16.01
CA PHE A 749 19.48 -11.73 -16.60
C PHE A 749 19.49 -11.73 -18.12
N GLY A 750 20.62 -12.10 -18.73
CA GLY A 750 20.76 -12.22 -20.18
C GLY A 750 19.82 -13.27 -20.76
N SER A 751 19.69 -14.42 -20.09
CA SER A 751 18.74 -15.47 -20.49
C SER A 751 17.29 -15.00 -20.38
N LEU A 752 16.96 -14.27 -19.31
CA LEU A 752 15.63 -13.72 -19.11
C LEU A 752 15.24 -12.74 -20.22
N LEU A 753 16.16 -11.86 -20.63
CA LEU A 753 15.95 -10.82 -21.63
C LEU A 753 16.22 -11.27 -23.08
N GLY A 754 16.66 -12.52 -23.29
CA GLY A 754 17.09 -12.97 -24.62
C GLY A 754 18.35 -12.26 -25.15
N ALA A 755 19.15 -11.65 -24.26
CA ALA A 755 20.41 -11.04 -24.61
C ALA A 755 21.49 -12.12 -24.79
N ASP A 756 22.40 -11.89 -25.72
CA ASP A 756 23.54 -12.78 -25.98
C ASP A 756 24.82 -12.31 -25.29
N ARG A 757 24.83 -11.09 -24.75
CA ARG A 757 25.90 -10.58 -23.90
C ARG A 757 25.36 -9.57 -22.91
N VAL A 758 25.85 -9.64 -21.67
CA VAL A 758 25.55 -8.71 -20.58
C VAL A 758 26.87 -8.37 -19.88
N TYR A 759 27.11 -7.11 -19.55
CA TYR A 759 28.33 -6.68 -18.85
C TYR A 759 28.07 -5.46 -17.96
N VAL A 760 28.90 -5.32 -16.92
CA VAL A 760 28.88 -4.20 -15.99
C VAL A 760 30.27 -3.60 -15.91
N ASP A 761 30.36 -2.30 -16.15
CA ASP A 761 31.60 -1.53 -16.07
C ASP A 761 31.50 -0.46 -14.98
N ARG A 762 32.56 -0.31 -14.19
CA ARG A 762 32.80 0.84 -13.31
C ARG A 762 33.41 1.97 -14.13
N ILE A 763 32.93 3.19 -13.93
CA ILE A 763 33.47 4.38 -14.60
C ILE A 763 33.98 5.33 -13.52
N ASP A 764 35.29 5.54 -13.50
CA ASP A 764 35.93 6.52 -12.63
C ASP A 764 36.32 7.75 -13.47
N ILE A 765 35.54 8.83 -13.28
CA ILE A 765 35.72 10.09 -14.03
C ILE A 765 37.02 10.80 -13.64
N ASP A 766 37.45 10.68 -12.39
CA ASP A 766 38.62 11.41 -11.86
C ASP A 766 39.92 10.80 -12.35
N SER A 767 40.00 9.47 -12.36
CA SER A 767 41.12 8.71 -12.90
C SER A 767 41.12 8.63 -14.44
N GLY A 768 39.96 8.85 -15.07
CA GLY A 768 39.77 8.74 -16.52
C GLY A 768 39.71 7.29 -17.01
N VAL A 769 39.30 6.34 -16.16
CA VAL A 769 39.35 4.90 -16.43
C VAL A 769 37.97 4.25 -16.35
N ILE A 770 37.70 3.34 -17.29
CA ILE A 770 36.58 2.42 -17.32
C ILE A 770 37.12 1.04 -16.95
N GLU A 771 36.62 0.45 -15.88
CA GLU A 771 37.07 -0.83 -15.35
C GLU A 771 35.94 -1.87 -15.46
N PRO A 772 36.17 -2.99 -16.15
CA PRO A 772 35.20 -4.06 -16.26
C PRO A 772 35.08 -4.81 -14.94
N LEU A 773 33.85 -4.96 -14.44
CA LEU A 773 33.58 -5.65 -13.16
C LEU A 773 33.02 -7.05 -13.34
N GLY A 774 32.33 -7.31 -14.45
CA GLY A 774 31.78 -8.61 -14.76
C GLY A 774 31.11 -8.65 -16.12
N GLY A 775 31.00 -9.84 -16.69
CA GLY A 775 30.40 -10.04 -17.99
C GLY A 775 30.07 -11.50 -18.30
N TRP A 776 28.94 -11.68 -18.95
CA TRP A 776 28.45 -12.97 -19.42
C TRP A 776 28.17 -12.92 -20.92
N SER A 777 28.40 -14.03 -21.63
CA SER A 777 28.08 -14.19 -23.05
C SER A 777 27.41 -15.54 -23.30
N SER A 778 26.42 -15.57 -24.18
CA SER A 778 25.75 -16.79 -24.63
C SER A 778 26.65 -17.56 -25.59
N ALA A 779 26.34 -18.84 -25.84
CA ALA A 779 27.06 -19.65 -26.81
C ALA A 779 26.96 -19.10 -28.25
N ARG A 780 25.97 -18.25 -28.55
CA ARG A 780 25.79 -17.59 -29.85
C ARG A 780 26.71 -16.38 -30.04
N TYR A 781 27.29 -15.86 -28.95
CA TYR A 781 28.20 -14.71 -28.96
C TYR A 781 29.63 -15.19 -28.68
N PRO A 782 30.55 -15.20 -29.67
CA PRO A 782 31.91 -15.68 -29.45
C PRO A 782 32.62 -14.86 -28.37
N ALA A 783 33.28 -15.56 -27.43
CA ALA A 783 34.00 -14.95 -26.33
C ALA A 783 35.07 -13.97 -26.85
N VAL A 784 34.96 -12.70 -26.44
CA VAL A 784 36.01 -11.70 -26.67
C VAL A 784 37.14 -11.96 -25.65
N ALA A 785 38.36 -11.54 -25.98
CA ALA A 785 39.51 -11.56 -25.07
C ALA A 785 39.16 -10.96 -23.70
N GLU A 786 39.90 -11.38 -22.66
CA GLU A 786 39.71 -10.91 -21.28
C GLU A 786 39.47 -9.39 -21.21
N PRO A 787 38.48 -8.95 -20.43
CA PRO A 787 38.10 -7.56 -20.41
C PRO A 787 39.25 -6.72 -19.78
N VAL A 788 39.71 -5.69 -20.51
CA VAL A 788 40.83 -4.83 -20.13
C VAL A 788 40.30 -3.44 -19.79
N SER A 789 40.84 -2.82 -18.74
CA SER A 789 40.51 -1.43 -18.40
C SER A 789 40.78 -0.48 -19.57
N LEU A 790 39.86 0.46 -19.78
CA LEU A 790 39.81 1.33 -20.93
C LEU A 790 39.91 2.79 -20.48
N SER A 791 40.66 3.61 -21.21
CA SER A 791 40.66 5.05 -20.95
C SER A 791 39.39 5.68 -21.51
N ILE A 792 38.77 6.57 -20.72
CA ILE A 792 37.59 7.36 -21.12
C ILE A 792 37.85 8.15 -22.41
N ASP A 793 39.09 8.58 -22.66
CA ASP A 793 39.49 9.33 -23.86
C ASP A 793 39.31 8.55 -25.17
N LYS A 794 39.18 7.22 -25.10
CA LYS A 794 38.90 6.38 -26.27
C LYS A 794 37.42 6.34 -26.66
N VAL A 795 36.53 6.72 -25.74
CA VAL A 795 35.07 6.68 -25.92
C VAL A 795 34.36 7.96 -25.41
N PRO A 796 34.84 9.17 -25.76
CA PRO A 796 34.38 10.41 -25.14
C PRO A 796 32.89 10.71 -25.42
N ARG A 797 32.38 10.37 -26.61
CA ARG A 797 30.98 10.65 -26.95
C ARG A 797 30.03 9.67 -26.29
N TRP A 798 30.49 8.45 -26.04
CA TRP A 798 29.71 7.50 -25.27
C TRP A 798 29.56 7.94 -23.81
N ILE A 799 30.64 8.46 -23.20
CA ILE A 799 30.60 9.01 -21.84
C ILE A 799 29.66 10.20 -21.75
N GLU A 800 29.71 11.12 -22.72
CA GLU A 800 28.77 12.24 -22.80
C GLU A 800 27.32 11.74 -22.85
N ARG A 801 27.05 10.73 -23.68
CA ARG A 801 25.70 10.16 -23.79
C ARG A 801 25.23 9.49 -22.51
N LEU A 802 26.11 8.84 -21.75
CA LEU A 802 25.75 8.28 -20.44
C LEU A 802 25.46 9.34 -19.38
N ARG A 803 26.14 10.49 -19.43
CA ARG A 803 25.90 11.60 -18.50
C ARG A 803 24.51 12.21 -18.66
N GLU A 804 23.95 12.17 -19.86
CA GLU A 804 22.57 12.60 -20.12
C GLU A 804 21.54 11.74 -19.35
N GLY A 805 21.87 10.47 -19.07
CA GLY A 805 21.06 9.54 -18.29
C GLY A 805 20.05 8.71 -19.09
N GLY A 806 19.35 7.82 -18.38
CA GLY A 806 18.39 6.88 -18.96
C GLY A 806 19.05 5.68 -19.66
N VAL A 807 18.20 4.89 -20.32
CA VAL A 807 18.63 3.72 -21.11
C VAL A 807 18.88 4.12 -22.55
N ILE A 808 20.09 3.84 -23.04
CA ILE A 808 20.49 4.07 -24.42
C ILE A 808 20.16 2.81 -25.23
N VAL A 809 19.21 2.93 -26.16
CA VAL A 809 18.87 1.85 -27.10
C VAL A 809 19.66 2.04 -28.40
N GLY A 810 20.55 1.10 -28.71
CA GLY A 810 21.29 1.06 -29.97
C GLY A 810 20.66 0.04 -30.92
N SER A 811 20.11 0.51 -32.04
CA SER A 811 19.69 -0.39 -33.14
C SER A 811 20.81 -0.49 -34.19
N PRO A 812 20.98 -1.62 -34.89
CA PRO A 812 21.86 -1.67 -36.06
C PRO A 812 21.43 -0.73 -37.19
N LEU A 813 20.16 -0.30 -37.24
CA LEU A 813 19.67 0.77 -38.13
C LEU A 813 20.17 2.17 -37.74
N LEU A 814 20.54 2.36 -36.46
CA LEU A 814 21.14 3.60 -35.92
C LEU A 814 22.66 3.68 -36.11
N GLY A 815 23.25 2.80 -36.94
CA GLY A 815 24.68 2.67 -37.24
C GLY A 815 25.42 3.92 -37.77
N ARG A 816 24.78 5.09 -37.73
CA ARG A 816 25.36 6.42 -38.01
C ARG A 816 25.71 7.22 -36.75
N SER A 817 25.39 6.72 -35.56
CA SER A 817 25.67 7.42 -34.31
C SER A 817 27.16 7.40 -33.97
N PRO A 818 27.82 8.55 -33.78
CA PRO A 818 29.28 8.58 -33.62
C PRO A 818 29.81 7.83 -32.38
N TRP A 819 29.03 7.76 -31.29
CA TRP A 819 29.37 7.02 -30.08
C TRP A 819 29.33 5.49 -30.26
N ALA A 820 28.53 4.97 -31.21
CA ALA A 820 28.44 3.53 -31.47
C ALA A 820 29.71 2.98 -32.12
N GLY A 821 30.36 3.79 -32.97
CA GLY A 821 31.65 3.47 -33.58
C GLY A 821 32.80 3.43 -32.56
N GLU A 822 32.79 4.35 -31.59
CA GLU A 822 33.78 4.39 -30.49
C GLU A 822 33.72 3.10 -29.65
N LEU A 823 32.51 2.69 -29.26
CA LEU A 823 32.30 1.43 -28.54
C LEU A 823 32.72 0.19 -29.34
N ALA A 824 32.40 0.14 -30.63
CA ALA A 824 32.76 -0.99 -31.49
C ALA A 824 34.28 -1.14 -31.60
N ALA A 825 35.01 -0.02 -31.70
CA ALA A 825 36.47 0.00 -31.71
C ALA A 825 37.09 -0.36 -30.34
N ALA A 826 36.52 0.15 -29.24
CA ALA A 826 37.04 -0.04 -27.89
C ALA A 826 36.91 -1.49 -27.39
N TYR A 827 35.75 -2.12 -27.62
CA TYR A 827 35.44 -3.43 -27.07
C TYR A 827 35.37 -4.57 -28.12
N GLN A 828 35.79 -4.31 -29.37
CA GLN A 828 35.79 -5.28 -30.47
C GLN A 828 34.41 -5.91 -30.72
N PHE A 829 33.35 -5.14 -30.54
CA PHE A 829 31.98 -5.60 -30.71
C PHE A 829 31.55 -5.64 -32.19
N ASN A 830 30.61 -6.53 -32.51
CA ASN A 830 29.97 -6.52 -33.82
C ASN A 830 28.96 -5.33 -33.89
N PRO A 831 29.18 -4.33 -34.75
CA PRO A 831 28.31 -3.16 -34.86
C PRO A 831 26.91 -3.48 -35.38
N SER A 832 26.66 -4.70 -35.88
CA SER A 832 25.37 -5.16 -36.39
C SER A 832 24.42 -5.69 -35.31
N THR A 833 24.77 -5.57 -34.01
CA THR A 833 24.00 -6.11 -32.89
C THR A 833 22.99 -5.09 -32.36
N ALA A 834 21.82 -5.55 -31.93
CA ALA A 834 20.88 -4.74 -31.15
C ALA A 834 21.42 -4.59 -29.72
N ARG A 835 21.38 -3.37 -29.17
CA ARG A 835 22.07 -3.01 -27.92
C ARG A 835 21.19 -2.20 -26.99
N LEU A 836 21.45 -2.39 -25.71
CA LEU A 836 20.82 -1.66 -24.63
C LEU A 836 21.90 -1.28 -23.62
N THR A 837 21.93 -0.04 -23.12
CA THR A 837 22.88 0.35 -22.09
C THR A 837 22.23 1.27 -21.08
N ALA A 838 22.13 0.83 -19.83
CA ALA A 838 21.70 1.67 -18.72
C ALA A 838 22.88 2.41 -18.10
N SER A 839 22.67 3.71 -17.88
CA SER A 839 23.60 4.57 -17.14
C SER A 839 23.45 4.32 -15.65
N LEU A 840 24.52 3.89 -14.97
CA LEU A 840 24.51 3.64 -13.53
C LEU A 840 24.86 4.94 -12.81
N ARG A 841 23.88 5.54 -12.13
CA ARG A 841 24.03 6.86 -11.51
C ARG A 841 23.55 6.89 -10.08
N VAL A 842 24.25 7.64 -9.24
CA VAL A 842 23.85 7.92 -7.85
C VAL A 842 23.96 9.42 -7.61
N GLY A 843 22.88 10.07 -7.16
CA GLY A 843 22.87 11.52 -6.96
C GLY A 843 23.12 12.34 -8.23
N GLY A 844 22.93 11.75 -9.42
CA GLY A 844 23.24 12.39 -10.71
C GLY A 844 24.67 12.17 -11.21
N GLU A 845 25.58 11.64 -10.38
CA GLU A 845 26.93 11.28 -10.80
C GLU A 845 26.96 9.93 -11.53
N LEU A 846 27.78 9.84 -12.58
CA LEU A 846 27.97 8.61 -13.34
C LEU A 846 29.01 7.73 -12.65
N VAL A 847 28.59 6.54 -12.19
CA VAL A 847 29.45 5.58 -11.48
C VAL A 847 29.74 4.32 -12.28
N GLY A 848 28.98 4.07 -13.36
CA GLY A 848 29.17 2.89 -14.19
C GLY A 848 28.19 2.76 -15.36
N ALA A 849 28.23 1.62 -16.04
CA ALA A 849 27.31 1.27 -17.11
C ALA A 849 26.94 -0.22 -17.07
N LEU A 850 25.66 -0.54 -17.32
CA LEU A 850 25.17 -1.90 -17.54
C LEU A 850 24.81 -2.04 -19.03
N GLY A 851 25.57 -2.86 -19.75
CA GLY A 851 25.40 -3.05 -21.19
C GLY A 851 24.87 -4.43 -21.56
N LEU A 852 23.97 -4.47 -22.53
CA LEU A 852 23.40 -5.69 -23.13
C LEU A 852 23.52 -5.64 -24.65
N ALA A 853 23.71 -6.81 -25.26
CA ALA A 853 23.72 -6.96 -26.72
C ALA A 853 23.08 -8.29 -27.15
N SER A 854 22.39 -8.27 -28.30
CA SER A 854 21.82 -9.44 -28.96
C SER A 854 22.44 -9.60 -30.36
N VAL A 855 22.76 -10.85 -30.76
CA VAL A 855 23.29 -11.12 -32.11
C VAL A 855 22.23 -10.99 -33.19
N GLU A 856 20.96 -11.02 -32.81
CA GLU A 856 19.83 -10.80 -33.70
C GLU A 856 19.71 -9.31 -34.01
N ALA A 857 20.14 -8.92 -35.21
CA ALA A 857 20.13 -7.51 -35.65
C ALA A 857 18.71 -6.90 -35.66
N GLU A 858 17.66 -7.71 -35.75
CA GLU A 858 16.27 -7.26 -35.74
C GLU A 858 15.63 -7.27 -34.33
N HIS A 859 16.38 -7.57 -33.28
CA HIS A 859 15.84 -7.58 -31.93
C HIS A 859 15.42 -6.16 -31.50
N ILE A 860 14.12 -5.99 -31.22
CA ILE A 860 13.52 -4.73 -30.75
C ILE A 860 13.26 -4.87 -29.25
N TRP A 861 14.04 -4.15 -28.44
CA TRP A 861 13.85 -4.09 -27.00
C TRP A 861 12.49 -3.46 -26.67
N SER A 862 11.67 -4.17 -25.90
CA SER A 862 10.38 -3.68 -25.43
C SER A 862 10.52 -2.67 -24.30
N SER A 863 9.47 -1.89 -24.03
CA SER A 863 9.46 -0.94 -22.89
C SER A 863 9.65 -1.65 -21.55
N ASP A 864 9.02 -2.81 -21.36
CA ASP A 864 9.13 -3.59 -20.13
C ASP A 864 10.58 -4.09 -19.90
N GLU A 865 11.31 -4.43 -20.97
CA GLU A 865 12.73 -4.84 -20.90
C GLU A 865 13.65 -3.64 -20.61
N ILE A 866 13.36 -2.48 -21.19
CA ILE A 866 14.07 -1.22 -20.91
C ILE A 866 13.95 -0.86 -19.42
N ASP A 867 12.72 -0.91 -18.89
CA ASP A 867 12.42 -0.58 -17.50
C ASP A 867 13.08 -1.58 -16.53
N ALA A 868 13.10 -2.87 -16.89
CA ALA A 868 13.78 -3.90 -16.11
C ALA A 868 15.30 -3.66 -16.03
N VAL A 869 15.93 -3.30 -17.15
CA VAL A 869 17.36 -2.99 -17.19
C VAL A 869 17.67 -1.70 -16.43
N GLN A 870 16.81 -0.69 -16.50
CA GLN A 870 16.95 0.51 -15.67
C GLN A 870 16.87 0.16 -14.18
N SER A 871 15.87 -0.65 -13.77
CA SER A 871 15.67 -1.04 -12.37
C SER A 871 16.85 -1.83 -11.79
N VAL A 872 17.38 -2.80 -12.55
CA VAL A 872 18.60 -3.54 -12.17
C VAL A 872 19.82 -2.61 -12.15
N GLY A 873 19.90 -1.69 -13.12
CA GLY A 873 20.94 -0.67 -13.18
C GLY A 873 20.96 0.22 -11.94
N ASP A 874 19.81 0.69 -11.46
CA ASP A 874 19.72 1.55 -10.27
C ASP A 874 20.20 0.82 -9.00
N ILE A 875 19.91 -0.48 -8.88
CA ILE A 875 20.42 -1.31 -7.77
C ILE A 875 21.94 -1.43 -7.87
N LEU A 876 22.47 -1.78 -9.04
CA LEU A 876 23.92 -1.90 -9.26
C LEU A 876 24.65 -0.56 -9.04
N ALA A 877 24.06 0.57 -9.45
CA ALA A 877 24.61 1.90 -9.23
C ALA A 877 24.84 2.18 -7.73
N ASN A 878 23.84 1.89 -6.90
CA ASN A 878 23.94 2.05 -5.45
C ASN A 878 25.01 1.14 -4.83
N LEU A 879 25.12 -0.11 -5.31
CA LEU A 879 26.15 -1.05 -4.85
C LEU A 879 27.56 -0.59 -5.22
N LEU A 880 27.74 -0.06 -6.44
CA LEU A 880 29.02 0.49 -6.91
C LEU A 880 29.44 1.72 -6.11
N ALA A 881 28.53 2.68 -5.90
CA ALA A 881 28.82 3.87 -5.12
C ALA A 881 29.22 3.51 -3.68
N ARG A 882 28.54 2.54 -3.07
CA ARG A 882 28.87 2.05 -1.72
C ARG A 882 30.26 1.41 -1.67
N ARG A 883 30.64 0.62 -2.67
CA ARG A 883 31.97 0.00 -2.77
C ARG A 883 33.07 1.06 -2.91
N SER A 884 32.89 2.03 -3.80
CA SER A 884 33.86 3.12 -4.01
C SER A 884 34.06 3.95 -2.73
N ALA A 885 32.99 4.25 -1.99
CA ALA A 885 33.08 4.94 -0.70
C ALA A 885 33.88 4.14 0.35
N ALA A 886 33.71 2.82 0.40
CA ALA A 886 34.45 1.95 1.30
C ALA A 886 35.95 1.86 0.93
N GLU A 887 36.29 1.81 -0.36
CA GLU A 887 37.67 1.84 -0.85
C GLU A 887 38.37 3.18 -0.54
N ALA A 888 37.67 4.30 -0.74
CA ALA A 888 38.19 5.63 -0.41
C ALA A 888 38.47 5.80 1.09
N LEU A 889 37.56 5.30 1.95
CA LEU A 889 37.75 5.33 3.41
C LEU A 889 38.99 4.53 3.83
N ARG A 890 39.14 3.28 3.35
CA ARG A 890 40.30 2.44 3.66
C ARG A 890 41.62 3.10 3.26
N THR A 891 41.65 3.75 2.10
CA THR A 891 42.83 4.45 1.58
C THR A 891 43.18 5.68 2.42
N SER A 892 42.16 6.44 2.84
CA SER A 892 42.31 7.58 3.75
C SER A 892 42.85 7.16 5.13
N GLU A 893 42.29 6.10 5.71
CA GLU A 893 42.74 5.54 7.00
C GLU A 893 44.20 5.07 6.96
N ALA A 894 44.61 4.37 5.91
CA ALA A 894 45.99 3.92 5.73
C ALA A 894 46.97 5.10 5.59
N THR A 895 46.55 6.16 4.88
CA THR A 895 47.35 7.38 4.69
C THR A 895 47.55 8.12 6.02
N LEU A 896 46.48 8.28 6.82
CA LEU A 896 46.56 8.87 8.16
C LEU A 896 47.44 8.07 9.12
N GLY A 897 47.35 6.73 9.07
CA GLY A 897 48.21 5.84 9.85
C GLY A 897 49.70 6.01 9.52
N ALA A 898 50.05 6.20 8.24
CA ALA A 898 51.42 6.46 7.81
C ALA A 898 51.93 7.85 8.21
N MET A 899 51.08 8.87 8.18
CA MET A 899 51.43 10.24 8.59
C MET A 899 51.75 10.33 10.09
N LEU A 900 50.95 9.69 10.94
CA LEU A 900 51.15 9.70 12.41
C LEU A 900 52.40 8.93 12.86
N ALA A 901 52.88 7.97 12.07
CA ALA A 901 54.09 7.21 12.36
C ALA A 901 55.39 8.02 12.15
N ASN A 902 55.35 9.10 11.37
CA ASN A 902 56.50 9.95 11.04
C ASN A 902 56.69 11.17 11.97
N VAL A 903 55.83 11.36 12.99
CA VAL A 903 55.99 12.42 13.98
C VAL A 903 57.16 12.07 14.93
N GLY A 904 58.14 12.98 15.05
CA GLY A 904 59.37 12.76 15.83
C GLY A 904 59.20 12.71 17.35
N GLU A 905 58.04 13.12 17.86
CA GLU A 905 57.71 13.17 19.29
C GLU A 905 56.92 11.92 19.75
N LEU A 906 56.99 11.63 21.04
CA LEU A 906 56.13 10.62 21.64
C LEU A 906 54.75 11.22 21.90
N LEU A 907 53.72 10.64 21.30
CA LEU A 907 52.33 11.10 21.47
C LEU A 907 51.55 10.07 22.25
N PHE A 908 50.95 10.49 23.36
CA PHE A 908 50.02 9.72 24.16
C PHE A 908 48.66 10.40 24.20
N VAL A 909 47.62 9.59 24.31
CA VAL A 909 46.27 10.07 24.61
C VAL A 909 45.85 9.39 25.90
N LEU A 910 45.55 10.18 26.92
CA LEU A 910 45.21 9.69 28.25
C LEU A 910 43.74 9.93 28.55
N ASP A 911 43.01 8.95 29.07
CA ASP A 911 41.64 9.20 29.55
C ASP A 911 41.63 10.02 30.85
N ARG A 912 40.44 10.40 31.35
CA ARG A 912 40.29 11.20 32.59
C ARG A 912 40.91 10.59 33.85
N LYS A 913 41.26 9.29 33.83
CA LYS A 913 41.92 8.60 34.95
C LYS A 913 43.43 8.47 34.73
N GLY A 914 43.98 9.05 33.67
CA GLY A 914 45.39 8.95 33.29
C GLY A 914 45.75 7.60 32.67
N ILE A 915 44.76 6.87 32.14
CA ILE A 915 44.99 5.60 31.45
C ILE A 915 45.30 5.85 29.97
N VAL A 916 46.34 5.22 29.46
CA VAL A 916 46.76 5.35 28.06
C VAL A 916 45.70 4.72 27.14
N ARG A 917 45.08 5.52 26.28
CA ARG A 917 44.10 5.11 25.26
C ARG A 917 44.74 4.92 23.90
N TYR A 918 45.70 5.78 23.58
CA TYR A 918 46.48 5.69 22.37
C TYR A 918 47.92 6.09 22.66
N VAL A 919 48.85 5.49 21.93
CA VAL A 919 50.26 5.89 21.91
C VAL A 919 50.82 5.61 20.51
N ASN A 920 51.55 6.56 19.94
CA ASN A 920 52.15 6.37 18.62
C ASN A 920 53.28 5.33 18.65
N ALA A 921 53.58 4.71 17.50
CA ALA A 921 54.56 3.63 17.39
C ALA A 921 55.99 4.00 17.86
N ARG A 922 56.28 5.31 17.95
CA ARG A 922 57.56 5.86 18.40
C ARG A 922 57.93 5.42 19.83
N VAL A 923 56.95 5.11 20.68
CA VAL A 923 57.18 4.65 22.06
C VAL A 923 58.02 3.38 22.16
N GLU A 924 57.93 2.50 21.17
CA GLU A 924 58.71 1.27 21.15
C GLU A 924 60.19 1.54 20.88
N ALA A 925 60.48 2.48 19.98
CA ALA A 925 61.85 2.88 19.68
C ALA A 925 62.53 3.62 20.84
N VAL A 926 61.78 4.46 21.58
CA VAL A 926 62.34 5.32 22.63
C VAL A 926 62.33 4.67 24.02
N LEU A 927 61.23 4.02 24.42
CA LEU A 927 61.08 3.42 25.75
C LEU A 927 61.22 1.89 25.76
N GLY A 928 61.34 1.24 24.58
CA GLY A 928 61.52 -0.21 24.45
C GLY A 928 60.26 -1.03 24.75
N ARG A 929 59.08 -0.40 24.73
CA ARG A 929 57.78 -1.02 25.03
C ARG A 929 56.81 -0.86 23.85
N PRO A 930 56.20 -1.93 23.34
CA PRO A 930 55.27 -1.82 22.22
C PRO A 930 53.96 -1.12 22.64
N PRO A 931 53.30 -0.34 21.75
CA PRO A 931 52.05 0.37 22.05
C PRO A 931 50.98 -0.48 22.75
N ARG A 932 50.77 -1.71 22.25
CA ARG A 932 49.81 -2.68 22.80
C ARG A 932 50.03 -3.04 24.28
N ALA A 933 51.26 -2.92 24.79
CA ALA A 933 51.57 -3.21 26.19
C ALA A 933 51.24 -2.04 27.13
N LEU A 934 51.03 -0.84 26.56
CA LEU A 934 50.80 0.41 27.28
C LEU A 934 49.32 0.82 27.25
N ILE A 935 48.61 0.53 26.16
CA ILE A 935 47.17 0.79 26.05
C ILE A 935 46.41 0.08 27.19
N GLY A 936 45.55 0.82 27.88
CA GLY A 936 44.79 0.37 29.05
C GLY A 936 45.57 0.41 30.38
N ARG A 937 46.84 0.84 30.40
CA ARG A 937 47.64 0.99 31.62
C ARG A 937 47.71 2.47 32.07
N PRO A 938 47.87 2.74 33.37
CA PRO A 938 48.13 4.10 33.85
C PRO A 938 49.45 4.64 33.31
N PHE A 939 49.46 5.88 32.83
CA PHE A 939 50.65 6.58 32.36
C PHE A 939 51.75 6.65 33.44
N ALA A 940 51.35 6.75 34.71
CA ALA A 940 52.24 6.76 35.87
C ALA A 940 53.16 5.52 36.00
N VAL A 941 52.88 4.43 35.29
CA VAL A 941 53.76 3.25 35.22
C VAL A 941 55.07 3.57 34.48
N LEU A 942 55.04 4.53 33.56
CA LEU A 942 56.22 4.99 32.82
C LEU A 942 57.02 6.05 33.60
N VAL A 943 56.41 6.74 34.56
CA VAL A 943 57.03 7.83 35.32
C VAL A 943 57.87 7.29 36.48
N ASP A 944 59.09 7.83 36.64
CA ASP A 944 59.98 7.53 37.75
C ASP A 944 59.29 7.80 39.09
N ARG A 945 59.64 7.01 40.10
CA ARG A 945 58.96 7.05 41.41
C ARG A 945 59.03 8.43 42.06
N ALA A 946 60.11 9.18 41.87
CA ALA A 946 60.27 10.52 42.45
C ALA A 946 59.37 11.56 41.79
N ASP A 947 59.00 11.39 40.52
CA ASP A 947 58.24 12.39 39.75
C ASP A 947 56.74 12.09 39.65
N ARG A 948 56.29 10.91 40.13
CA ARG A 948 54.88 10.50 40.06
C ARG A 948 53.91 11.46 40.73
N ALA A 949 54.29 12.05 41.87
CA ALA A 949 53.43 13.00 42.58
C ALA A 949 53.24 14.29 41.74
N THR A 950 54.33 14.77 41.13
CA THR A 950 54.33 15.94 40.25
C THR A 950 53.54 15.68 38.98
N ALA A 951 53.74 14.52 38.34
CA ALA A 951 52.99 14.11 37.15
C ALA A 951 51.48 13.97 37.43
N PHE A 952 51.11 13.41 38.58
CA PHE A 952 49.71 13.28 38.98
C PHE A 952 49.05 14.63 39.23
N GLU A 953 49.74 15.54 39.94
CA GLU A 953 49.23 16.89 40.19
C GLU A 953 49.10 17.70 38.89
N ALA A 954 50.10 17.62 38.00
CA ALA A 954 50.04 18.27 36.70
C ALA A 954 48.88 17.74 35.85
N PHE A 955 48.71 16.41 35.78
CA PHE A 955 47.58 15.80 35.08
C PHE A 955 46.23 16.19 35.70
N ARG A 956 46.15 16.26 37.04
CA ARG A 956 44.94 16.73 37.74
C ARG A 956 44.59 18.17 37.35
N ARG A 957 45.58 19.06 37.29
CA ARG A 957 45.37 20.45 36.84
C ARG A 957 44.92 20.52 35.38
N THR A 958 45.50 19.72 34.50
CA THR A 958 45.01 19.54 33.13
C THR A 958 43.55 19.09 33.08
N THR A 959 43.14 18.13 33.94
CA THR A 959 41.73 17.69 33.99
C THR A 959 40.77 18.75 34.52
N LEU A 960 41.27 19.74 35.26
CA LEU A 960 40.51 20.89 35.74
C LEU A 960 40.46 22.04 34.71
N GLY A 961 41.02 21.85 33.51
CA GLY A 961 41.03 22.85 32.44
C GLY A 961 42.13 23.91 32.59
N GLU A 962 43.06 23.73 33.52
CA GLU A 962 44.25 24.57 33.59
C GLU A 962 45.27 24.09 32.55
N VAL A 963 45.99 25.02 31.91
CA VAL A 963 47.16 24.68 31.10
C VAL A 963 48.38 24.73 32.01
N PRO A 964 48.86 23.60 32.56
CA PRO A 964 50.08 23.61 33.34
C PRO A 964 51.26 24.02 32.42
N PRO A 965 52.26 24.75 32.95
CA PRO A 965 53.50 24.97 32.22
C PRO A 965 54.13 23.63 31.82
N SER A 966 54.96 23.64 30.77
CA SER A 966 55.68 22.44 30.34
C SER A 966 56.43 21.82 31.53
N LEU A 967 56.33 20.50 31.66
CA LEU A 967 56.80 19.78 32.83
C LEU A 967 57.89 18.81 32.44
N GLU A 968 59.02 18.90 33.11
CA GLU A 968 60.10 17.93 32.96
C GLU A 968 59.79 16.68 33.81
N LEU A 969 59.68 15.52 33.15
CA LEU A 969 59.43 14.22 33.79
C LEU A 969 60.49 13.21 33.40
N ARG A 970 60.93 12.42 34.38
CA ARG A 970 61.75 11.23 34.14
C ARG A 970 60.86 10.03 33.81
N LEU A 971 61.11 9.40 32.66
CA LEU A 971 60.46 8.15 32.27
C LEU A 971 61.43 6.98 32.35
N VAL A 972 60.90 5.80 32.70
CA VAL A 972 61.66 4.56 32.87
C VAL A 972 61.48 3.64 31.65
N CYS A 973 62.57 3.41 30.93
CA CYS A 973 62.65 2.48 29.81
C CYS A 973 62.46 1.02 30.26
N ARG A 974 62.20 0.11 29.32
CA ARG A 974 62.06 -1.34 29.61
C ARG A 974 63.32 -1.96 30.26
N ASP A 975 64.50 -1.44 29.94
CA ASP A 975 65.81 -1.88 30.45
C ASP A 975 66.20 -1.25 31.79
N GLY A 976 65.35 -0.40 32.36
CA GLY A 976 65.59 0.31 33.63
C GLY A 976 66.35 1.63 33.50
N ARG A 977 66.73 2.05 32.29
CA ARG A 977 67.29 3.40 32.06
C ARG A 977 66.22 4.46 32.30
N VAL A 978 66.66 5.63 32.77
CA VAL A 978 65.81 6.80 33.01
C VAL A 978 66.15 7.87 31.98
N VAL A 979 65.13 8.42 31.32
CA VAL A 979 65.24 9.39 30.24
C VAL A 979 64.41 10.63 30.59
N TRP A 980 64.94 11.82 30.32
CA TRP A 980 64.26 13.08 30.60
C TRP A 980 63.37 13.49 29.43
N PHE A 981 62.13 13.82 29.74
CA PHE A 981 61.18 14.34 28.75
C PHE A 981 60.62 15.67 29.21
N ASP A 982 60.55 16.61 28.29
CA ASP A 982 59.65 17.75 28.40
C ASP A 982 58.26 17.29 27.99
N VAL A 983 57.30 17.47 28.89
CA VAL A 983 55.93 16.96 28.77
C VAL A 983 55.00 18.13 28.61
N GLU A 984 54.42 18.21 27.42
CA GLU A 984 53.36 19.16 27.11
C GLU A 984 52.05 18.40 27.05
N THR A 985 51.05 18.93 27.74
CA THR A 985 49.70 18.38 27.70
C THR A 985 48.76 19.45 27.20
N GLN A 986 47.94 19.11 26.21
CA GLN A 986 46.84 19.98 25.83
C GLN A 986 45.83 19.99 27.00
N GLY A 987 45.60 21.17 27.59
CA GLY A 987 44.72 21.39 28.74
C GLY A 987 43.23 21.12 28.50
N VAL A 988 42.88 20.60 27.33
CA VAL A 988 41.52 20.34 26.88
C VAL A 988 41.42 18.86 26.52
N PHE A 989 40.43 18.17 27.08
CA PHE A 989 40.11 16.80 26.69
C PHE A 989 39.69 16.83 25.22
N ASP A 990 40.44 16.16 24.35
CA ASP A 990 40.08 16.03 22.95
C ASP A 990 39.11 14.84 22.82
N PRO A 991 37.84 15.10 22.53
CA PRO A 991 36.84 14.05 22.47
C PRO A 991 36.85 13.28 21.14
N VAL A 992 37.46 13.82 20.09
CA VAL A 992 37.68 13.12 18.82
C VAL A 992 38.71 12.01 19.02
N VAL A 993 39.76 12.28 19.79
CA VAL A 993 40.79 11.28 20.13
C VAL A 993 40.45 10.50 21.42
N GLY A 994 39.46 10.97 22.19
CA GLY A 994 38.93 10.31 23.39
C GLY A 994 39.82 10.43 24.64
N GLY A 995 40.60 11.51 24.75
CA GLY A 995 41.54 11.72 25.85
C GLY A 995 42.30 13.05 25.80
N TYR A 996 43.15 13.28 26.79
CA TYR A 996 44.12 14.37 26.82
C TYR A 996 45.34 13.97 25.99
N THR A 997 45.65 14.75 24.96
CA THR A 997 46.86 14.58 24.17
C THR A 997 48.06 15.08 24.97
N VAL A 998 49.02 14.18 25.18
CA VAL A 998 50.31 14.45 25.83
C VAL A 998 51.39 14.23 24.80
N SER A 999 52.12 15.28 24.44
CA SER A 999 53.36 15.18 23.68
C SER A 999 54.54 15.14 24.64
N LEU A 1000 55.46 14.22 24.37
CA LEU A 1000 56.72 14.10 25.10
C LEU A 1000 57.88 14.25 24.14
N ARG A 1001 58.71 15.24 24.43
CA ARG A 1001 59.93 15.54 23.70
C ARG A 1001 61.13 15.18 24.56
N ASP A 1002 62.05 14.40 24.01
CA ASP A 1002 63.27 13.99 24.72
C ASP A 1002 64.17 15.22 24.95
N ASP A 1003 64.46 15.53 26.22
CA ASP A 1003 65.32 16.66 26.64
C ASP A 1003 66.59 16.17 27.37
N SER A 1004 66.93 14.88 27.24
CA SER A 1004 68.07 14.27 27.94
C SER A 1004 69.41 14.94 27.63
N LEU A 1005 69.60 15.42 26.40
CA LEU A 1005 70.81 16.11 25.96
C LEU A 1005 71.06 17.43 26.70
N ARG A 1006 70.01 18.18 27.01
CA ARG A 1006 70.12 19.47 27.72
C ARG A 1006 70.51 19.25 29.18
N HIS A 1007 69.91 18.27 29.83
CA HIS A 1007 70.24 17.89 31.22
C HIS A 1007 71.67 17.37 31.37
N GLU A 1008 72.14 16.55 30.41
CA GLU A 1008 73.54 16.08 30.42
C GLU A 1008 74.52 17.25 30.26
N GLN A 1009 74.23 18.21 29.38
CA GLN A 1009 75.04 19.42 29.19
C GLN A 1009 75.04 20.32 30.44
N GLN A 1010 73.90 20.45 31.13
CA GLN A 1010 73.80 21.26 32.35
C GLN A 1010 74.59 20.64 33.52
N LEU A 1011 74.48 19.32 33.73
CA LEU A 1011 75.29 18.60 34.72
C LEU A 1011 76.79 18.71 34.45
N LEU A 1012 77.20 18.62 33.17
CA LEU A 1012 78.60 18.81 32.78
C LEU A 1012 79.05 20.26 33.01
N ALA A 1013 78.20 21.25 32.75
CA ALA A 1013 78.48 22.65 33.01
C ALA A 1013 78.61 22.93 34.51
N GLU A 1014 77.68 22.45 35.34
CA GLU A 1014 77.72 22.59 36.80
C GLU A 1014 78.97 21.93 37.39
N ARG A 1015 79.29 20.71 36.94
CA ARG A 1015 80.50 20.00 37.37
C ARG A 1015 81.78 20.73 36.95
N ARG A 1016 81.78 21.36 35.77
CA ARG A 1016 82.88 22.20 35.29
C ARG A 1016 83.00 23.48 36.10
N THR A 1017 81.91 24.17 36.41
CA THR A 1017 81.91 25.36 37.27
C THR A 1017 82.38 25.03 38.70
N ALA A 1018 81.93 23.91 39.27
CA ALA A 1018 82.41 23.43 40.57
C ALA A 1018 83.91 23.10 40.53
N PHE A 1019 84.37 22.43 39.47
CA PHE A 1019 85.79 22.14 39.27
C PHE A 1019 86.63 23.42 39.12
N ASP A 1020 86.18 24.38 38.31
CA ASP A 1020 86.85 25.66 38.10
C ASP A 1020 86.93 26.49 39.41
N ALA A 1021 85.89 26.44 40.25
CA ALA A 1021 85.89 27.09 41.55
C ALA A 1021 86.93 26.47 42.51
N VAL A 1022 87.03 25.14 42.55
CA VAL A 1022 88.02 24.40 43.35
C VAL A 1022 89.44 24.68 42.83
N ALA A 1023 89.65 24.62 41.51
CA ALA A 1023 90.94 24.92 40.89
C ALA A 1023 91.38 26.37 41.17
N SER A 1024 90.47 27.33 41.06
CA SER A 1024 90.73 28.74 41.37
C SER A 1024 91.08 28.96 42.85
N ALA A 1025 90.41 28.26 43.77
CA ALA A 1025 90.72 28.30 45.20
C ALA A 1025 92.11 27.71 45.52
N LEU A 1026 92.47 26.58 44.88
CA LEU A 1026 93.80 25.97 45.00
C LEU A 1026 94.90 26.88 44.45
N SER A 1027 94.71 27.49 43.28
CA SER A 1027 95.69 28.43 42.71
C SER A 1027 95.90 29.66 43.60
N ARG A 1028 94.82 30.25 44.14
CA ARG A 1028 94.93 31.38 45.09
C ARG A 1028 95.70 31.00 46.35
N TRP A 1029 95.44 29.82 46.91
CA TRP A 1029 96.15 29.33 48.08
C TRP A 1029 97.64 29.09 47.78
N ALA A 1030 97.97 28.43 46.67
CA ALA A 1030 99.35 28.13 46.29
C ALA A 1030 100.20 29.40 46.06
N LEU A 1031 99.57 30.51 45.63
CA LEU A 1031 100.24 31.81 45.47
C LEU A 1031 100.48 32.54 46.81
N ALA A 1032 99.77 32.17 47.88
CA ALA A 1032 99.85 32.81 49.20
C ALA A 1032 100.76 32.07 50.19
N VAL A 1033 101.22 30.86 49.85
CA VAL A 1033 102.08 30.01 50.70
C VAL A 1033 103.52 30.02 50.17
N PRO A 1034 104.55 30.13 51.05
CA PRO A 1034 105.95 30.02 50.64
C PRO A 1034 106.23 28.70 49.91
N THR A 1035 107.09 28.74 48.88
CA THR A 1035 107.29 27.61 47.95
C THR A 1035 107.70 26.30 48.63
N ASP A 1036 108.46 26.38 49.72
CA ASP A 1036 108.92 25.22 50.49
C ASP A 1036 107.79 24.54 51.31
N ASP A 1037 106.71 25.27 51.58
CA ASP A 1037 105.57 24.83 52.40
C ASP A 1037 104.36 24.33 51.57
N ILE A 1038 104.38 24.52 50.24
CA ILE A 1038 103.29 24.10 49.35
C ILE A 1038 103.08 22.59 49.40
N VAL A 1039 104.15 21.80 49.23
CA VAL A 1039 104.04 20.32 49.17
C VAL A 1039 103.61 19.72 50.51
N PRO A 1040 104.17 20.13 51.68
CA PRO A 1040 103.71 19.64 52.98
C PRO A 1040 102.26 19.97 53.32
N GLN A 1041 101.74 21.12 52.88
CA GLN A 1041 100.40 21.61 53.25
C GLN A 1041 99.31 21.27 52.22
N LEU A 1042 99.68 20.84 51.00
CA LEU A 1042 98.74 20.50 49.92
C LEU A 1042 97.71 19.43 50.33
N GLY A 1043 98.15 18.41 51.10
CA GLY A 1043 97.25 17.35 51.58
C GLY A 1043 96.11 17.88 52.43
N ASN A 1044 96.40 18.75 53.41
CA ASN A 1044 95.40 19.37 54.27
C ASN A 1044 94.46 20.31 53.50
N GLN A 1045 94.97 20.99 52.48
CA GLN A 1045 94.16 21.90 51.67
C GLN A 1045 93.25 21.16 50.68
N LEU A 1046 93.68 20.01 50.16
CA LEU A 1046 92.81 19.14 49.37
C LEU A 1046 91.71 18.50 50.24
N GLU A 1047 92.02 18.13 51.49
CA GLU A 1047 91.01 17.64 52.44
C GLU A 1047 89.97 18.71 52.84
N SER A 1048 90.38 19.98 52.96
CA SER A 1048 89.45 21.08 53.28
C SER A 1048 88.47 21.40 52.14
N LEU A 1049 88.87 21.14 50.89
CA LEU A 1049 88.07 21.32 49.69
C LEU A 1049 87.17 20.11 49.35
N GLY A 1050 87.43 18.94 49.94
CA GLY A 1050 86.82 17.65 49.59
C GLY A 1050 85.53 17.26 50.31
N ARG A 1051 84.74 18.18 50.87
CA ARG A 1051 83.45 17.89 51.54
C ARG A 1051 82.21 18.49 50.89
N GLY A 1052 82.29 18.97 49.64
CA GLY A 1052 81.14 19.49 48.87
C GLY A 1052 80.55 18.46 47.94
#